data_AF-A0AA36AP54-F1
#
_entry.id   AF-A0AA36AP54-F1
#
_cell.length_a   1.000
_cell.length_b   1.000
_cell.length_c   1.000
_cell.angle_alpha   90.00
_cell.angle_beta   90.00
_cell.angle_gamma   90.00
#
_symmetry.space_group_name_H-M   'P 1'
#
loop_
_entity.id
_entity.type
_entity.pdbx_description
1 polymer ?
#
loop_
_entity_poly.entity_id
_entity_poly.type
_entity_poly.pdbx_seq_one_letter_code
_entity_poly.pdbx_strand_id
1 'polypeptide(L)'
;MQTLLKLDGIKSRMKATSDALKEADNWTTLSADVEEVFLSQDIQAITAKLVGMQQSLQMLVDTPDYQQRCQHLEKLQNKLETLLSPQVVAAFNAQSLEATQTYAKIFEDINRLSQLYKYYHKCQKVQLINHWKNILDTNSDDTFLEWLTSFYDHLLSTWHGQIKWCSQVFRDPVPILCDLFTEVIKDLDPSLDDCLSVYIDEQGSNVTLISLINLKQVSERFSKSIESAVEYCMSDNPEHAVSLLDLQKSIYAVYQPYLSKYKHFEEVALQCELDNIRLDHEEIVDSIGLLGESVSKLMSSAKKANERCIQFTDGFGYLYLLEALKMFYISYCREFKRVLSNVRAKCYIGRQQEDFEDWSLFQQSLRMIQICGELIIQTEELDKTLINNIISTLGKYFLPSQHSPLKETTDKKTGKKVSLFQRHASLLLEDEADIEILEEFVLKLEEGDTPSVLSDVTKEMFKLSQEVHKFGFDIVFAQLKKHLIGMANMEVWISLSAGTAITSDLPAFSLSPQEYITKVGQYLMTLPQLLEPYIIQDNQAVTVALQHGRLPYTEDQDIPEHSADLWLQSIARGTMFLYSEEILKIYELSPHGTKQLVTDLDYLCNVLDDLGLSAEQMHDIKQLLKAEPDEFRPLASRMPQRLANVISQMRNIEL
;
A
#
# COMPACT_ATOMS: atom_id res chain seq x y z
N MET A 1 24.33 -70.32 -31.81
CA MET A 1 24.12 -68.87 -31.51
C MET A 1 25.02 -68.38 -30.37
N GLN A 2 25.13 -69.09 -29.23
CA GLN A 2 26.07 -68.73 -28.14
C GLN A 2 27.56 -68.74 -28.52
N THR A 3 27.99 -69.62 -29.42
CA THR A 3 29.40 -69.67 -29.90
C THR A 3 29.77 -68.47 -30.78
N LEU A 4 28.83 -67.98 -31.59
CA LEU A 4 28.99 -66.78 -32.41
C LEU A 4 29.10 -65.51 -31.56
N LEU A 5 28.27 -65.40 -30.51
CA LEU A 5 28.37 -64.30 -29.54
C LEU A 5 29.70 -64.31 -28.77
N LYS A 6 30.22 -65.50 -28.42
CA LYS A 6 31.55 -65.62 -27.78
C LYS A 6 32.68 -65.23 -28.73
N LEU A 7 32.58 -65.60 -30.01
CA LEU A 7 33.61 -65.30 -31.02
C LEU A 7 33.60 -63.82 -31.40
N ASP A 8 32.42 -63.21 -31.48
CA ASP A 8 32.24 -61.77 -31.69
C ASP A 8 32.75 -60.98 -30.47
N GLY A 9 32.49 -61.45 -29.25
CA GLY A 9 33.06 -60.86 -28.03
C GLY A 9 34.58 -61.00 -27.91
N ILE A 10 35.19 -62.06 -28.46
CA ILE A 10 36.65 -62.18 -28.55
C ILE A 10 37.18 -61.25 -29.63
N LYS A 11 36.56 -61.20 -30.81
CA LYS A 11 36.95 -60.32 -31.93
C LYS A 11 36.86 -58.85 -31.54
N SER A 12 35.79 -58.45 -30.85
CA SER A 12 35.59 -57.09 -30.32
C SER A 12 36.69 -56.73 -29.32
N ARG A 13 37.01 -57.62 -28.38
CA ARG A 13 38.12 -57.44 -27.44
C ARG A 13 39.47 -57.36 -28.14
N MET A 14 39.75 -58.24 -29.10
CA MET A 14 41.00 -58.24 -29.86
C MET A 14 41.18 -56.93 -30.65
N LYS A 15 40.08 -56.45 -31.27
CA LYS A 15 40.06 -55.18 -32.00
C LYS A 15 40.29 -54.01 -31.06
N ALA A 16 39.60 -53.96 -29.91
CA ALA A 16 39.82 -52.96 -28.88
C ALA A 16 41.27 -52.94 -28.36
N THR A 17 41.87 -54.10 -28.09
CA THR A 17 43.30 -54.17 -27.68
C THR A 17 44.25 -53.78 -28.81
N SER A 18 43.96 -54.12 -30.07
CA SER A 18 44.77 -53.70 -31.21
C SER A 18 44.71 -52.20 -31.42
N ASP A 19 43.54 -51.61 -31.29
CA ASP A 19 43.34 -50.17 -31.44
C ASP A 19 43.98 -49.42 -30.26
N ALA A 20 43.87 -49.93 -29.03
CA ALA A 20 44.59 -49.39 -27.87
C ALA A 20 46.12 -49.47 -28.00
N LEU A 21 46.67 -50.56 -28.56
CA LEU A 21 48.11 -50.69 -28.78
C LEU A 21 48.64 -49.71 -29.84
N LYS A 22 47.92 -49.56 -30.96
CA LYS A 22 48.25 -48.55 -31.98
C LYS A 22 48.23 -47.16 -31.39
N GLU A 23 47.26 -46.90 -30.54
CA GLU A 23 47.08 -45.58 -29.96
C GLU A 23 48.08 -45.28 -28.83
N ALA A 24 48.55 -46.32 -28.13
CA ALA A 24 49.69 -46.21 -27.23
C ALA A 24 51.00 -45.87 -27.97
N ASP A 25 51.22 -46.48 -29.14
CA ASP A 25 52.39 -46.20 -29.99
C ASP A 25 52.33 -44.78 -30.60
N ASN A 26 51.14 -44.37 -31.03
CA ASN A 26 50.85 -43.00 -31.46
C ASN A 26 51.13 -42.00 -30.33
N TRP A 27 50.68 -42.27 -29.10
CA TRP A 27 50.97 -41.41 -27.95
C TRP A 27 52.48 -41.26 -27.69
N THR A 28 53.25 -42.36 -27.73
CA THR A 28 54.71 -42.28 -27.52
C THR A 28 55.41 -41.47 -28.60
N THR A 29 54.99 -41.62 -29.85
CA THR A 29 55.54 -40.85 -30.98
C THR A 29 55.18 -39.37 -30.86
N LEU A 30 53.90 -39.07 -30.59
CA LEU A 30 53.41 -37.70 -30.41
C LEU A 30 54.07 -37.03 -29.21
N SER A 31 54.23 -37.73 -28.08
CA SER A 31 54.88 -37.18 -26.88
C SER A 31 56.36 -36.86 -27.09
N ALA A 32 57.07 -37.60 -27.96
CA ALA A 32 58.47 -37.30 -28.30
C ALA A 32 58.58 -36.10 -29.24
N ASP A 33 57.71 -36.03 -30.26
CA ASP A 33 57.72 -34.97 -31.25
C ASP A 33 57.25 -33.61 -30.69
N VAL A 34 56.38 -33.62 -29.68
CA VAL A 34 55.70 -32.40 -29.23
C VAL A 34 56.67 -31.34 -28.72
N GLU A 35 57.75 -31.71 -28.04
CA GLU A 35 58.74 -30.73 -27.57
C GLU A 35 59.47 -30.03 -28.74
N GLU A 36 59.72 -30.74 -29.86
CA GLU A 36 60.30 -30.16 -31.06
C GLU A 36 59.33 -29.20 -31.77
N VAL A 37 58.04 -29.55 -31.82
CA VAL A 37 57.00 -28.71 -32.42
C VAL A 37 56.72 -27.47 -31.56
N PHE A 38 56.90 -27.53 -30.24
CA PHE A 38 56.86 -26.33 -29.39
C PHE A 38 58.02 -25.35 -29.66
N LEU A 39 59.17 -25.83 -30.12
CA LEU A 39 60.31 -24.99 -30.50
C LEU A 39 60.09 -24.25 -31.83
N SER A 40 59.29 -24.81 -32.75
CA SER A 40 58.99 -24.17 -34.03
C SER A 40 57.98 -23.02 -33.93
N GLN A 41 57.31 -22.87 -32.79
CA GLN A 41 56.24 -21.88 -32.52
C GLN A 41 55.07 -21.91 -33.51
N ASP A 42 54.92 -22.97 -34.31
CA ASP A 42 53.79 -23.12 -35.22
C ASP A 42 52.53 -23.58 -34.47
N ILE A 43 51.65 -22.62 -34.19
CA ILE A 43 50.43 -22.80 -33.39
C ILE A 43 49.51 -23.89 -33.97
N GLN A 44 49.40 -23.98 -35.31
CA GLN A 44 48.49 -24.96 -35.94
C GLN A 44 49.05 -26.38 -35.82
N ALA A 45 50.36 -26.54 -36.03
CA ALA A 45 51.04 -27.82 -35.88
C ALA A 45 51.01 -28.32 -34.42
N ILE A 46 51.22 -27.43 -33.44
CA ILE A 46 51.13 -27.77 -32.02
C ILE A 46 49.70 -28.22 -31.67
N THR A 47 48.68 -27.50 -32.15
CA THR A 47 47.26 -27.84 -31.88
C THR A 47 46.89 -29.20 -32.45
N ALA A 48 47.26 -29.49 -33.71
CA ALA A 48 46.99 -30.78 -34.34
C ALA A 48 47.63 -31.96 -33.59
N LYS A 49 48.86 -31.78 -33.08
CA LYS A 49 49.54 -32.79 -32.27
C LYS A 49 48.87 -32.99 -30.91
N LEU A 50 48.40 -31.93 -30.25
CA LEU A 50 47.65 -32.02 -28.98
C LEU A 50 46.29 -32.68 -29.15
N VAL A 51 45.57 -32.42 -30.24
CA VAL A 51 44.31 -33.11 -30.57
C VAL A 51 44.56 -34.60 -30.79
N GLY A 52 45.63 -34.95 -31.53
CA GLY A 52 46.06 -36.34 -31.68
C GLY A 52 46.32 -37.01 -30.34
N MET A 53 47.05 -36.34 -29.44
CA MET A 53 47.30 -36.85 -28.08
C MET A 53 46.01 -37.00 -27.24
N GLN A 54 45.04 -36.09 -27.37
CA GLN A 54 43.74 -36.22 -26.70
C GLN A 54 42.94 -37.42 -27.19
N GLN A 55 42.86 -37.61 -28.51
CA GLN A 55 42.23 -38.78 -29.11
C GLN A 55 42.92 -40.06 -28.63
N SER A 56 44.25 -40.00 -28.48
CA SER A 56 45.00 -41.13 -27.96
C SER A 56 44.68 -41.48 -26.51
N LEU A 57 44.54 -40.47 -25.66
CA LEU A 57 44.14 -40.67 -24.26
C LEU A 57 42.73 -41.23 -24.12
N GLN A 58 41.80 -40.84 -24.99
CA GLN A 58 40.41 -41.29 -24.91
C GLN A 58 40.27 -42.81 -25.12
N MET A 59 41.21 -43.44 -25.83
CA MET A 59 41.24 -44.90 -26.07
C MET A 59 42.07 -45.68 -25.04
N LEU A 60 42.82 -44.99 -24.16
CA LEU A 60 43.81 -45.58 -23.22
C LEU A 60 43.36 -45.55 -21.75
N VAL A 61 42.06 -45.41 -21.49
CA VAL A 61 41.46 -45.25 -20.15
C VAL A 61 41.82 -46.38 -19.18
N ASP A 62 42.04 -47.60 -19.69
CA ASP A 62 42.31 -48.80 -18.87
C ASP A 62 43.81 -49.02 -18.53
N THR A 63 44.69 -48.05 -18.80
CA THR A 63 46.12 -48.17 -18.50
C THR A 63 46.50 -47.61 -17.11
N PRO A 64 47.43 -48.25 -16.37
CA PRO A 64 47.81 -47.81 -15.02
C PRO A 64 48.48 -46.43 -15.00
N ASP A 65 49.11 -46.01 -16.09
CA ASP A 65 49.78 -44.71 -16.22
C ASP A 65 48.87 -43.59 -16.75
N TYR A 66 47.57 -43.85 -16.90
CA TYR A 66 46.60 -42.91 -17.47
C TYR A 66 46.63 -41.54 -16.77
N GLN A 67 46.68 -41.53 -15.43
CA GLN A 67 46.68 -40.30 -14.64
C GLN A 67 47.93 -39.42 -14.89
N GLN A 68 49.10 -40.02 -15.11
CA GLN A 68 50.33 -39.29 -15.42
C GLN A 68 50.29 -38.69 -16.83
N ARG A 69 49.70 -39.42 -17.78
CA ARG A 69 49.54 -38.96 -19.17
C ARG A 69 48.53 -37.82 -19.30
N CYS A 70 47.44 -37.85 -18.52
CA CYS A 70 46.51 -36.72 -18.39
C CYS A 70 47.22 -35.46 -17.87
N GLN A 71 48.00 -35.58 -16.79
CA GLN A 71 48.76 -34.44 -16.24
C GLN A 71 49.80 -33.89 -17.24
N HIS A 72 50.42 -34.76 -18.04
CA HIS A 72 51.36 -34.31 -19.07
C HIS A 72 50.65 -33.54 -20.18
N LEU A 73 49.49 -34.02 -20.64
CA LEU A 73 48.67 -33.31 -21.62
C LEU A 73 48.19 -31.96 -21.06
N GLU A 74 47.72 -31.90 -19.83
CA GLU A 74 47.32 -30.64 -19.17
C GLU A 74 48.47 -29.62 -19.10
N LYS A 75 49.69 -30.07 -18.80
CA LYS A 75 50.89 -29.21 -18.79
C LYS A 75 51.21 -28.65 -20.17
N LEU A 76 51.12 -29.47 -21.22
CA LEU A 76 51.37 -29.04 -22.59
C LEU A 76 50.28 -28.07 -23.07
N GLN A 77 49.01 -28.34 -22.74
CA GLN A 77 47.92 -27.41 -22.99
C GLN A 77 48.09 -26.08 -22.25
N ASN A 78 48.52 -26.10 -20.98
CA ASN A 78 48.82 -24.88 -20.22
C ASN A 78 49.94 -24.07 -20.90
N LYS A 79 51.00 -24.73 -21.39
CA LYS A 79 52.08 -24.06 -22.13
C LYS A 79 51.57 -23.41 -23.41
N LEU A 80 50.76 -24.13 -24.21
CA LEU A 80 50.17 -23.55 -25.42
C LEU A 80 49.24 -22.37 -25.08
N GLU A 81 48.43 -22.48 -24.04
CA GLU A 81 47.58 -21.38 -23.56
C GLU A 81 48.41 -20.15 -23.19
N THR A 82 49.51 -20.31 -22.45
CA THR A 82 50.36 -19.18 -22.07
C THR A 82 50.97 -18.47 -23.28
N LEU A 83 51.36 -19.22 -24.32
CA LEU A 83 51.87 -18.65 -25.58
C LEU A 83 50.78 -17.90 -26.35
N LEU A 84 49.55 -18.42 -26.35
CA LEU A 84 48.42 -17.82 -27.07
C LEU A 84 47.79 -16.64 -26.32
N SER A 85 47.84 -16.61 -24.99
CA SER A 85 47.19 -15.59 -24.16
C SER A 85 47.45 -14.12 -24.60
N PRO A 86 48.69 -13.64 -24.83
CA PRO A 86 48.92 -12.27 -25.28
C PRO A 86 48.42 -12.01 -26.71
N GLN A 87 48.48 -13.00 -27.60
CA GLN A 87 48.02 -12.87 -28.98
C GLN A 87 46.48 -12.81 -29.05
N VAL A 88 45.81 -13.60 -28.23
CA VAL A 88 44.35 -13.61 -28.08
C VAL A 88 43.85 -12.27 -27.50
N VAL A 89 44.51 -11.76 -26.45
CA VAL A 89 44.19 -10.44 -25.88
C VAL A 89 44.39 -9.31 -26.90
N ALA A 90 45.47 -9.36 -27.68
CA ALA A 90 45.71 -8.39 -28.75
C ALA A 90 44.63 -8.46 -29.85
N ALA A 91 44.22 -9.67 -30.24
CA ALA A 91 43.16 -9.88 -31.22
C ALA A 91 41.80 -9.36 -30.74
N PHE A 92 41.46 -9.58 -29.45
CA PHE A 92 40.24 -9.04 -28.84
C PHE A 92 40.25 -7.51 -28.76
N ASN A 93 41.37 -6.90 -28.35
CA ASN A 93 41.49 -5.44 -28.31
C ASN A 93 41.41 -4.80 -29.71
N ALA A 94 41.92 -5.48 -30.73
CA ALA A 94 41.82 -5.05 -32.12
C ALA A 94 40.48 -5.39 -32.81
N GLN A 95 39.56 -6.09 -32.12
CA GLN A 95 38.29 -6.60 -32.65
C GLN A 95 38.43 -7.39 -33.98
N SER A 96 39.58 -8.05 -34.20
CA SER A 96 39.85 -8.78 -35.44
C SER A 96 39.08 -10.10 -35.49
N LEU A 97 38.13 -10.20 -36.42
CA LEU A 97 37.24 -11.35 -36.54
C LEU A 97 37.98 -12.62 -36.98
N GLU A 98 38.85 -12.51 -37.98
CA GLU A 98 39.58 -13.65 -38.57
C GLU A 98 40.57 -14.28 -37.57
N ALA A 99 41.32 -13.44 -36.85
CA ALA A 99 42.26 -13.90 -35.82
C ALA A 99 41.51 -14.55 -34.65
N THR A 100 40.38 -13.98 -34.25
CA THR A 100 39.60 -14.53 -33.13
C THR A 100 38.93 -15.85 -33.50
N GLN A 101 38.42 -16.02 -34.72
CA GLN A 101 37.86 -17.29 -35.19
C GLN A 101 38.91 -18.41 -35.25
N THR A 102 40.13 -18.09 -35.66
CA THR A 102 41.23 -19.06 -35.68
C THR A 102 41.64 -19.47 -34.28
N TYR A 103 41.75 -18.53 -33.33
CA TYR A 103 42.00 -18.86 -31.93
C TYR A 103 40.82 -19.59 -31.27
N ALA A 104 39.56 -19.24 -31.57
CA ALA A 104 38.39 -19.93 -31.05
C ALA A 104 38.37 -21.41 -31.45
N LYS A 105 38.70 -21.73 -32.71
CA LYS A 105 38.87 -23.13 -33.17
C LYS A 105 39.97 -23.85 -32.42
N ILE A 106 41.12 -23.20 -32.22
CA ILE A 106 42.25 -23.79 -31.47
C ILE A 106 41.84 -24.11 -30.01
N PHE A 107 41.12 -23.20 -29.34
CA PHE A 107 40.65 -23.44 -27.97
C PHE A 107 39.50 -24.45 -27.89
N GLU A 108 38.69 -24.58 -28.95
CA GLU A 108 37.70 -25.66 -29.12
C GLU A 108 38.39 -27.02 -29.22
N ASP A 109 39.38 -27.12 -30.10
CA ASP A 109 40.20 -28.31 -30.32
C ASP A 109 40.94 -28.76 -29.05
N ILE A 110 41.31 -27.82 -28.17
CA ILE A 110 41.99 -28.09 -26.91
C ILE A 110 41.01 -28.40 -25.75
N ASN A 111 39.70 -28.30 -25.98
CA ASN A 111 38.64 -28.40 -24.95
C ASN A 111 38.79 -27.34 -23.81
N ARG A 112 39.21 -26.11 -24.15
CA ARG A 112 39.45 -25.01 -23.19
C ARG A 112 38.68 -23.72 -23.49
N LEU A 113 37.51 -23.83 -24.14
CA LEU A 113 36.66 -22.68 -24.47
C LEU A 113 36.31 -21.80 -23.26
N SER A 114 36.12 -22.39 -22.08
CA SER A 114 35.82 -21.66 -20.83
C SER A 114 36.88 -20.62 -20.45
N GLN A 115 38.13 -20.87 -20.81
CA GLN A 115 39.25 -19.98 -20.51
C GLN A 115 39.35 -18.85 -21.53
N LEU A 116 39.00 -19.10 -22.78
CA LEU A 116 38.89 -18.07 -23.81
C LEU A 116 37.74 -17.09 -23.50
N TYR A 117 36.64 -17.56 -22.93
CA TYR A 117 35.58 -16.69 -22.39
C TYR A 117 36.11 -15.75 -21.29
N LYS A 118 36.92 -16.26 -20.34
CA LYS A 118 37.52 -15.41 -19.31
C LYS A 118 38.45 -14.33 -19.88
N TYR A 119 39.24 -14.65 -20.90
CA TYR A 119 40.08 -13.66 -21.56
C TYR A 119 39.24 -12.59 -22.29
N TYR A 120 38.17 -13.00 -22.97
CA TYR A 120 37.22 -12.08 -23.59
C TYR A 120 36.56 -11.16 -22.55
N HIS A 121 36.04 -11.74 -21.45
CA HIS A 121 35.43 -10.99 -20.35
C HIS A 121 36.40 -9.96 -19.79
N LYS A 122 37.65 -10.37 -19.49
CA LYS A 122 38.66 -9.47 -18.95
C LYS A 122 38.98 -8.29 -19.86
N CYS A 123 39.07 -8.50 -21.18
CA CYS A 123 39.38 -7.42 -22.12
C CYS A 123 38.22 -6.43 -22.24
N GLN A 124 37.01 -6.93 -22.47
CA GLN A 124 35.82 -6.09 -22.65
C GLN A 124 35.44 -5.36 -21.37
N LYS A 125 35.57 -6.01 -20.21
CA LYS A 125 35.35 -5.40 -18.90
C LYS A 125 36.24 -4.19 -18.65
N VAL A 126 37.53 -4.27 -18.98
CA VAL A 126 38.46 -3.14 -18.83
C VAL A 126 38.05 -1.97 -19.75
N GLN A 127 37.59 -2.24 -20.97
CA GLN A 127 37.10 -1.19 -21.87
C GLN A 127 35.85 -0.48 -21.31
N LEU A 128 34.89 -1.25 -20.78
CA LEU A 128 33.64 -0.71 -20.23
C LEU A 128 33.86 0.07 -18.93
N ILE A 129 34.70 -0.41 -18.01
CA ILE A 129 35.03 0.31 -16.77
C ILE A 129 35.77 1.61 -17.07
N ASN A 130 36.70 1.61 -18.03
CA ASN A 130 37.38 2.85 -18.43
C ASN A 130 36.41 3.84 -19.07
N HIS A 131 35.38 3.36 -19.79
CA HIS A 131 34.34 4.24 -20.32
C HIS A 131 33.51 4.90 -19.22
N TRP A 132 33.16 4.16 -18.16
CA TRP A 132 32.51 4.73 -16.98
C TRP A 132 33.33 5.85 -16.35
N LYS A 133 34.63 5.62 -16.14
CA LYS A 133 35.56 6.65 -15.62
C LYS A 133 35.62 7.88 -16.52
N ASN A 134 35.64 7.68 -17.84
CA ASN A 134 35.63 8.80 -18.78
C ASN A 134 34.31 9.60 -18.74
N ILE A 135 33.16 8.96 -18.54
CA ILE A 135 31.88 9.66 -18.37
C ILE A 135 31.94 10.56 -17.15
N LEU A 136 32.42 10.03 -16.01
CA LEU A 136 32.57 10.79 -14.76
C LEU A 136 33.55 11.97 -14.91
N ASP A 137 34.67 11.77 -15.62
CA ASP A 137 35.69 12.81 -15.80
C ASP A 137 35.29 13.90 -16.82
N THR A 138 34.51 13.54 -17.84
CA THR A 138 34.14 14.47 -18.94
C THR A 138 32.92 15.32 -18.58
N ASN A 139 32.01 14.78 -17.78
CA ASN A 139 30.72 15.38 -17.47
C ASN A 139 30.60 15.76 -15.98
N SER A 140 31.62 16.38 -15.40
CA SER A 140 31.64 16.70 -13.95
C SER A 140 30.48 17.59 -13.46
N ASP A 141 29.82 18.31 -14.38
CA ASP A 141 28.72 19.22 -14.09
C ASP A 141 27.33 18.55 -14.24
N ASP A 142 27.27 17.34 -14.80
CA ASP A 142 26.02 16.62 -15.04
C ASP A 142 25.55 15.89 -13.77
N THR A 143 24.26 15.60 -13.70
CA THR A 143 23.66 14.84 -12.60
C THR A 143 23.96 13.34 -12.70
N PHE A 144 23.93 12.62 -11.57
CA PHE A 144 24.09 11.15 -11.56
C PHE A 144 23.09 10.44 -12.51
N LEU A 145 21.89 11.01 -12.70
CA LEU A 145 20.89 10.49 -13.63
C LEU A 145 21.37 10.52 -15.08
N GLU A 146 22.05 11.59 -15.49
CA GLU A 146 22.58 11.74 -16.86
C GLU A 146 23.78 10.80 -17.07
N TRP A 147 24.66 10.66 -16.08
CA TRP A 147 25.75 9.68 -16.11
C TRP A 147 25.23 8.25 -16.26
N LEU A 148 24.22 7.88 -15.47
CA LEU A 148 23.60 6.56 -15.51
C LEU A 148 22.93 6.28 -16.86
N THR A 149 22.22 7.27 -17.41
CA THR A 149 21.58 7.17 -18.73
C THR A 149 22.61 6.94 -19.83
N SER A 150 23.67 7.75 -19.86
CA SER A 150 24.75 7.63 -20.84
C SER A 150 25.45 6.26 -20.76
N PHE A 151 25.69 5.77 -19.54
CA PHE A 151 26.30 4.47 -19.32
C PHE A 151 25.42 3.31 -19.80
N TYR A 152 24.13 3.33 -19.49
CA TYR A 152 23.19 2.29 -19.95
C TYR A 152 22.97 2.31 -21.46
N ASP A 153 22.93 3.49 -22.09
CA ASP A 153 22.89 3.62 -23.55
C ASP A 153 24.15 3.01 -24.20
N HIS A 154 25.32 3.24 -23.59
CA HIS A 154 26.57 2.64 -24.06
C HIS A 154 26.57 1.11 -23.90
N LEU A 155 26.08 0.58 -22.78
CA LEU A 155 25.94 -0.86 -22.57
C LEU A 155 24.97 -1.50 -23.59
N LEU A 156 23.83 -0.87 -23.89
CA LEU A 156 22.90 -1.34 -24.92
C LEU A 156 23.52 -1.32 -26.32
N SER A 157 24.24 -0.25 -26.66
CA SER A 157 24.96 -0.18 -27.94
C SER A 157 26.03 -1.27 -28.04
N THR A 158 26.75 -1.52 -26.94
CA THR A 158 27.74 -2.59 -26.84
C THR A 158 27.09 -3.96 -26.98
N TRP A 159 25.92 -4.19 -26.39
CA TRP A 159 25.15 -5.43 -26.57
C TRP A 159 24.86 -5.69 -28.06
N HIS A 160 24.26 -4.72 -28.75
CA HIS A 160 23.89 -4.87 -30.16
C HIS A 160 25.10 -5.03 -31.10
N GLY A 161 26.24 -4.41 -30.75
CA GLY A 161 27.50 -4.61 -31.47
C GLY A 161 28.11 -5.98 -31.22
N GLN A 162 28.25 -6.37 -29.95
CA GLN A 162 28.90 -7.60 -29.55
C GLN A 162 28.07 -8.84 -29.86
N ILE A 163 26.74 -8.80 -29.83
CA ILE A 163 25.92 -9.98 -30.16
C ILE A 163 26.11 -10.43 -31.62
N LYS A 164 26.29 -9.47 -32.55
CA LYS A 164 26.60 -9.74 -33.96
C LYS A 164 28.01 -10.29 -34.17
N TRP A 165 28.94 -9.90 -33.31
CA TRP A 165 30.33 -10.35 -33.36
C TRP A 165 30.51 -11.71 -32.67
N CYS A 166 29.98 -11.86 -31.44
CA CYS A 166 30.00 -13.08 -30.65
C CYS A 166 29.25 -14.23 -31.34
N SER A 167 28.14 -13.98 -32.05
CA SER A 167 27.47 -15.02 -32.84
C SER A 167 28.33 -15.61 -33.96
N GLN A 168 29.38 -14.91 -34.39
CA GLN A 168 30.32 -15.38 -35.42
C GLN A 168 31.55 -16.10 -34.83
N VAL A 169 31.75 -16.02 -33.52
CA VAL A 169 32.93 -16.54 -32.81
C VAL A 169 32.56 -17.63 -31.81
N PHE A 170 31.40 -17.52 -31.16
CA PHE A 170 30.92 -18.40 -30.10
C PHE A 170 29.63 -19.10 -30.48
N ARG A 171 29.46 -20.32 -29.99
CA ARG A 171 28.24 -21.13 -30.20
C ARG A 171 27.02 -20.54 -29.49
N ASP A 172 27.21 -19.92 -28.33
CA ASP A 172 26.13 -19.28 -27.57
C ASP A 172 26.56 -17.91 -27.00
N PRO A 173 26.20 -16.79 -27.66
CA PRO A 173 26.67 -15.46 -27.28
C PRO A 173 25.90 -14.81 -26.12
N VAL A 174 24.67 -15.26 -25.82
CA VAL A 174 23.77 -14.57 -24.88
C VAL A 174 24.22 -14.72 -23.41
N PRO A 175 24.55 -15.92 -22.88
CA PRO A 175 25.04 -16.05 -21.50
C PRO A 175 26.34 -15.28 -21.28
N ILE A 176 27.25 -15.33 -22.27
CA ILE A 176 28.57 -14.67 -22.22
C ILE A 176 28.40 -13.16 -22.02
N LEU A 177 27.49 -12.53 -22.76
CA LEU A 177 27.27 -11.08 -22.66
C LEU A 177 26.51 -10.69 -21.39
N CYS A 178 25.54 -11.49 -20.94
CA CYS A 178 24.84 -11.25 -19.67
C CYS A 178 25.80 -11.36 -18.47
N ASP A 179 26.66 -12.39 -18.46
CA ASP A 179 27.67 -12.58 -17.42
C ASP A 179 28.71 -11.45 -17.43
N LEU A 180 29.15 -11.01 -18.62
CA LEU A 180 30.04 -9.86 -18.77
C LEU A 180 29.43 -8.61 -18.14
N PHE A 181 28.19 -8.26 -18.48
CA PHE A 181 27.53 -7.07 -17.94
C PHE A 181 27.30 -7.17 -16.42
N THR A 182 26.97 -8.37 -15.94
CA THR A 182 26.84 -8.63 -14.50
C THR A 182 28.16 -8.39 -13.77
N GLU A 183 29.29 -8.85 -14.33
CA GLU A 183 30.62 -8.58 -13.78
C GLU A 183 31.01 -7.10 -13.87
N VAL A 184 30.67 -6.43 -14.97
CA VAL A 184 30.98 -5.00 -15.15
C VAL A 184 30.25 -4.18 -14.10
N ILE A 185 28.93 -4.36 -13.93
CA ILE A 185 28.12 -3.61 -12.97
C ILE A 185 28.61 -3.80 -11.54
N LYS A 186 29.04 -5.02 -11.18
CA LYS A 186 29.57 -5.34 -9.84
C LYS A 186 30.95 -4.74 -9.56
N ASP A 187 31.79 -4.60 -10.58
CA ASP A 187 33.18 -4.14 -10.43
C ASP A 187 33.40 -2.69 -10.90
N LEU A 188 32.33 -1.88 -10.97
CA LEU A 188 32.44 -0.45 -11.22
C LEU A 188 33.17 0.25 -10.05
N ASP A 189 34.04 1.20 -10.41
CA ASP A 189 34.83 1.99 -9.47
C ASP A 189 34.83 3.46 -9.95
N PRO A 190 34.15 4.40 -9.25
CA PRO A 190 33.32 4.19 -8.05
C PRO A 190 32.07 3.34 -8.35
N SER A 191 31.58 2.63 -7.33
CA SER A 191 30.42 1.74 -7.46
C SER A 191 29.12 2.54 -7.66
N LEU A 192 28.08 1.90 -8.24
CA LEU A 192 26.77 2.54 -8.39
C LEU A 192 26.14 2.87 -7.03
N ASP A 193 26.36 2.03 -6.02
CA ASP A 193 25.88 2.25 -4.64
C ASP A 193 26.53 3.50 -4.01
N ASP A 194 27.84 3.67 -4.18
CA ASP A 194 28.55 4.84 -3.65
C ASP A 194 28.04 6.12 -4.32
N CYS A 195 27.94 6.14 -5.65
CA CYS A 195 27.45 7.29 -6.40
C CYS A 195 25.99 7.63 -6.05
N LEU A 196 25.14 6.63 -5.86
CA LEU A 196 23.75 6.80 -5.49
C LEU A 196 23.61 7.35 -4.05
N SER A 197 24.44 6.88 -3.11
CA SER A 197 24.44 7.39 -1.74
C SER A 197 24.81 8.88 -1.66
N VAL A 198 25.85 9.30 -2.40
CA VAL A 198 26.27 10.71 -2.49
C VAL A 198 25.16 11.56 -3.10
N TYR A 199 24.55 11.10 -4.20
CA TYR A 199 23.47 11.83 -4.85
C TYR A 199 22.23 12.01 -3.95
N ILE A 200 21.92 11.02 -3.11
CA ILE A 200 20.80 11.11 -2.16
C ILE A 200 21.10 12.09 -1.03
N ASP A 201 22.33 12.09 -0.51
CA ASP A 201 22.76 13.00 0.55
C ASP A 201 22.74 14.47 0.09
N GLU A 202 22.98 14.73 -1.20
CA GLU A 202 22.98 16.08 -1.79
C GLU A 202 21.57 16.67 -2.02
N GLN A 203 20.56 15.85 -2.32
CA GLN A 203 19.23 16.28 -2.77
C GLN A 203 18.25 16.62 -1.62
N GLY A 204 18.54 16.16 -0.39
CA GLY A 204 17.70 16.36 0.79
C GLY A 204 16.45 15.45 0.86
N SER A 205 15.94 15.21 2.08
CA SER A 205 14.94 14.17 2.38
C SER A 205 13.62 14.26 1.61
N ASN A 206 13.20 15.46 1.19
CA ASN A 206 11.90 15.68 0.56
C ASN A 206 11.88 15.37 -0.94
N VAL A 207 13.05 15.34 -1.59
CA VAL A 207 13.18 15.07 -3.04
C VAL A 207 13.76 13.67 -3.29
N THR A 208 14.32 13.03 -2.27
CA THR A 208 14.92 11.69 -2.34
C THR A 208 14.06 10.67 -3.08
N LEU A 209 12.76 10.60 -2.77
CA LEU A 209 11.86 9.62 -3.41
C LEU A 209 11.67 9.87 -4.91
N ILE A 210 11.50 11.13 -5.32
CA ILE A 210 11.32 11.50 -6.73
C ILE A 210 12.61 11.22 -7.52
N SER A 211 13.75 11.56 -6.92
CA SER A 211 15.08 11.27 -7.46
C SER A 211 15.31 9.77 -7.64
N LEU A 212 14.95 8.95 -6.65
CA LEU A 212 15.02 7.49 -6.71
C LEU A 212 14.10 6.90 -7.79
N ILE A 213 12.87 7.42 -7.92
CA ILE A 213 11.93 7.02 -8.97
C ILE A 213 12.54 7.27 -10.35
N ASN A 214 13.12 8.45 -10.58
CA ASN A 214 13.72 8.78 -11.87
C ASN A 214 14.89 7.85 -12.21
N LEU A 215 15.77 7.55 -11.24
CA LEU A 215 16.91 6.64 -11.43
C LEU A 215 16.46 5.20 -11.71
N LYS A 216 15.45 4.72 -10.98
CA LYS A 216 14.86 3.41 -11.23
C LYS A 216 14.24 3.34 -12.62
N GLN A 217 13.50 4.36 -13.06
CA GLN A 217 12.91 4.37 -14.41
C GLN A 217 13.95 4.25 -15.52
N VAL A 218 15.12 4.88 -15.37
CA VAL A 218 16.23 4.73 -16.33
C VAL A 218 16.75 3.29 -16.32
N SER A 219 16.94 2.72 -15.13
CA SER A 219 17.42 1.33 -14.96
C SER A 219 16.41 0.29 -15.48
N GLU A 220 15.12 0.55 -15.32
CA GLU A 220 14.04 -0.30 -15.81
C GLU A 220 13.92 -0.27 -17.33
N ARG A 221 14.09 0.91 -17.95
CA ARG A 221 14.16 1.03 -19.42
C ARG A 221 15.30 0.17 -19.97
N PHE A 222 16.48 0.27 -19.37
CA PHE A 222 17.63 -0.55 -19.72
C PHE A 222 17.34 -2.06 -19.56
N SER A 223 16.80 -2.46 -18.40
CA SER A 223 16.43 -3.85 -18.12
C SER A 223 15.43 -4.42 -19.15
N LYS A 224 14.36 -3.68 -19.47
CA LYS A 224 13.34 -4.09 -20.47
C LYS A 224 13.91 -4.12 -21.89
N SER A 225 14.79 -3.20 -22.24
CA SER A 225 15.48 -3.19 -23.53
C SER A 225 16.40 -4.40 -23.68
N ILE A 226 17.16 -4.78 -22.64
CA ILE A 226 17.96 -6.01 -22.68
C ILE A 226 17.06 -7.24 -22.72
N GLU A 227 16.00 -7.30 -21.92
CA GLU A 227 15.06 -8.42 -21.92
C GLU A 227 14.46 -8.67 -23.30
N SER A 228 13.94 -7.64 -23.97
CA SER A 228 13.44 -7.76 -25.34
C SER A 228 14.52 -8.12 -26.38
N ALA A 229 15.74 -7.62 -26.20
CA ALA A 229 16.87 -7.97 -27.07
C ALA A 229 17.33 -9.42 -26.88
N VAL A 230 17.26 -9.95 -25.66
CA VAL A 230 17.52 -11.36 -25.34
C VAL A 230 16.39 -12.24 -25.86
N GLU A 231 15.12 -11.87 -25.65
CA GLU A 231 13.96 -12.58 -26.17
C GLU A 231 14.00 -12.74 -27.70
N TYR A 232 14.45 -11.70 -28.42
CA TYR A 232 14.64 -11.78 -29.87
C TYR A 232 15.68 -12.83 -30.31
N CYS A 233 16.67 -13.10 -29.45
CA CYS A 233 17.74 -14.05 -29.71
C CYS A 233 17.49 -15.46 -29.12
N MET A 234 16.40 -15.65 -28.36
CA MET A 234 16.15 -16.93 -27.69
C MET A 234 15.69 -18.02 -28.66
N SER A 235 16.33 -19.20 -28.56
CA SER A 235 15.93 -20.45 -29.20
C SER A 235 15.66 -21.53 -28.14
N ASP A 236 14.69 -21.27 -27.23
CA ASP A 236 14.21 -22.19 -26.17
C ASP A 236 15.25 -22.70 -25.14
N ASN A 237 16.40 -22.04 -24.97
CA ASN A 237 17.41 -22.46 -23.99
C ASN A 237 17.17 -21.84 -22.59
N PRO A 238 17.04 -22.65 -21.52
CA PRO A 238 16.77 -22.18 -20.16
C PRO A 238 17.96 -21.46 -19.50
N GLU A 239 19.19 -21.62 -20.02
CA GLU A 239 20.39 -20.96 -19.49
C GLU A 239 20.42 -19.44 -19.78
N HIS A 240 19.77 -19.00 -20.85
CA HIS A 240 19.58 -17.57 -21.16
C HIS A 240 18.71 -16.87 -20.12
N ALA A 241 17.67 -17.55 -19.64
CA ALA A 241 16.74 -17.01 -18.66
C ALA A 241 17.40 -16.81 -17.28
N VAL A 242 18.36 -17.67 -16.91
CA VAL A 242 19.12 -17.57 -15.65
C VAL A 242 20.16 -16.45 -15.73
N SER A 243 20.91 -16.37 -16.83
CA SER A 243 21.94 -15.33 -16.99
C SER A 243 21.31 -13.92 -17.08
N LEU A 244 20.13 -13.81 -17.70
CA LEU A 244 19.32 -12.59 -17.70
C LEU A 244 18.86 -12.21 -16.28
N LEU A 245 18.49 -13.18 -15.45
CA LEU A 245 18.10 -12.92 -14.06
C LEU A 245 19.26 -12.39 -13.23
N ASP A 246 20.44 -12.97 -13.38
CA ASP A 246 21.61 -12.54 -12.61
C ASP A 246 22.01 -11.11 -12.98
N LEU A 247 21.85 -10.74 -14.26
CA LEU A 247 22.01 -9.36 -14.71
C LEU A 247 20.95 -8.43 -14.11
N GLN A 248 19.67 -8.79 -14.20
CA GLN A 248 18.57 -8.00 -13.61
C GLN A 248 18.77 -7.81 -12.10
N LYS A 249 19.15 -8.86 -11.37
CA LYS A 249 19.48 -8.78 -9.94
C LYS A 249 20.61 -7.80 -9.68
N SER A 250 21.66 -7.78 -10.50
CA SER A 250 22.76 -6.82 -10.33
C SER A 250 22.35 -5.36 -10.56
N ILE A 251 21.40 -5.11 -11.46
CA ILE A 251 20.87 -3.76 -11.74
C ILE A 251 19.98 -3.29 -10.58
N TYR A 252 19.09 -4.16 -10.08
CA TYR A 252 18.14 -3.78 -9.03
C TYR A 252 18.74 -3.81 -7.61
N ALA A 253 19.86 -4.50 -7.38
CA ALA A 253 20.55 -4.57 -6.09
C ALA A 253 20.82 -3.19 -5.48
N VAL A 254 21.18 -2.20 -6.30
CA VAL A 254 21.46 -0.82 -5.86
C VAL A 254 20.25 -0.15 -5.19
N TYR A 255 19.03 -0.58 -5.54
CA TYR A 255 17.79 0.00 -5.04
C TYR A 255 17.21 -0.77 -3.83
N GLN A 256 17.62 -2.01 -3.59
CA GLN A 256 17.09 -2.87 -2.51
C GLN A 256 17.18 -2.21 -1.10
N PRO A 257 18.31 -1.58 -0.70
CA PRO A 257 18.42 -0.92 0.60
C PRO A 257 17.46 0.27 0.79
N TYR A 258 16.98 0.85 -0.32
CA TYR A 258 16.05 1.98 -0.32
C TYR A 258 14.59 1.52 -0.37
N LEU A 259 14.34 0.33 -0.94
CA LEU A 259 13.02 -0.30 -0.96
C LEU A 259 12.59 -0.74 0.44
N SER A 260 13.48 -1.28 1.26
CA SER A 260 13.18 -1.59 2.67
C SER A 260 12.85 -0.32 3.49
N LYS A 261 13.35 0.84 3.08
CA LYS A 261 13.07 2.15 3.68
C LYS A 261 11.91 2.90 2.99
N TYR A 262 11.28 2.31 1.99
CA TYR A 262 10.23 2.97 1.20
C TYR A 262 9.09 3.52 2.06
N LYS A 263 8.65 2.75 3.06
CA LYS A 263 7.63 3.20 4.03
C LYS A 263 7.99 4.55 4.64
N HIS A 264 9.24 4.69 5.12
CA HIS A 264 9.68 5.93 5.76
C HIS A 264 9.72 7.11 4.78
N PHE A 265 10.20 6.87 3.55
CA PHE A 265 10.22 7.92 2.52
C PHE A 265 8.81 8.37 2.15
N GLU A 266 7.87 7.44 2.01
CA GLU A 266 6.48 7.78 1.67
C GLU A 266 5.77 8.47 2.85
N GLU A 267 6.02 8.05 4.09
CA GLU A 267 5.50 8.74 5.29
C GLU A 267 6.00 10.19 5.38
N VAL A 268 7.29 10.45 5.11
CA VAL A 268 7.85 11.81 5.09
C VAL A 268 7.25 12.64 3.96
N ALA A 269 7.11 12.07 2.75
CA ALA A 269 6.52 12.75 1.61
C ALA A 269 5.04 13.12 1.86
N LEU A 270 4.24 12.17 2.38
CA LEU A 270 2.85 12.37 2.73
C LEU A 270 2.68 13.38 3.88
N GLN A 271 3.56 13.35 4.88
CA GLN A 271 3.53 14.34 5.97
C GLN A 271 3.83 15.75 5.45
N CYS A 272 4.80 15.90 4.54
CA CYS A 272 5.06 17.19 3.89
C CYS A 272 3.87 17.66 3.06
N GLU A 273 3.18 16.76 2.35
CA GLU A 273 1.94 17.09 1.63
C GLU A 273 0.83 17.51 2.62
N LEU A 274 0.71 16.86 3.78
CA LEU A 274 -0.25 17.19 4.84
C LEU A 274 0.01 18.57 5.45
N ASP A 275 1.25 18.89 5.78
CA ASP A 275 1.64 20.17 6.40
C ASP A 275 1.35 21.36 5.48
N ASN A 276 1.33 21.14 4.15
CA ASN A 276 0.94 22.13 3.16
C ASN A 276 -0.58 22.37 3.10
N ILE A 277 -1.41 21.47 3.64
CA ILE A 277 -2.86 21.62 3.70
C ILE A 277 -3.24 22.46 4.91
N ARG A 278 -3.65 23.71 4.67
CA ARG A 278 -4.17 24.59 5.72
C ARG A 278 -5.62 24.22 6.06
N LEU A 279 -5.88 23.97 7.33
CA LEU A 279 -7.20 23.56 7.84
C LEU A 279 -7.85 24.59 8.79
N ASP A 280 -7.07 25.49 9.39
CA ASP A 280 -7.55 26.44 10.40
C ASP A 280 -7.48 27.88 9.88
N HIS A 281 -8.48 28.67 10.24
CA HIS A 281 -8.58 30.11 9.96
C HIS A 281 -9.15 30.85 11.18
N GLU A 282 -8.99 32.17 11.25
CA GLU A 282 -9.56 32.97 12.34
C GLU A 282 -11.09 32.85 12.36
N GLU A 283 -11.73 32.90 11.19
CA GLU A 283 -13.18 32.79 11.02
C GLU A 283 -13.67 31.32 10.91
N ILE A 284 -14.84 31.03 11.50
CA ILE A 284 -15.43 29.69 11.50
C ILE A 284 -15.84 29.27 10.07
N VAL A 285 -16.44 30.18 9.29
CA VAL A 285 -16.92 29.89 7.94
C VAL A 285 -15.76 29.55 7.01
N ASP A 286 -14.66 30.30 7.10
CA ASP A 286 -13.45 30.04 6.32
C ASP A 286 -12.77 28.74 6.74
N SER A 287 -12.70 28.45 8.04
CA SER A 287 -12.17 27.17 8.54
C SER A 287 -12.94 26.00 7.93
N ILE A 288 -14.28 26.07 7.87
CA ILE A 288 -15.12 25.03 7.28
C ILE A 288 -14.96 24.97 5.75
N GLY A 289 -14.77 26.12 5.09
CA GLY A 289 -14.41 26.17 3.68
C GLY A 289 -13.10 25.45 3.38
N LEU A 290 -12.06 25.70 4.19
CA LEU A 290 -10.77 25.03 4.08
C LEU A 290 -10.86 23.52 4.36
N LEU A 291 -11.69 23.10 5.31
CA LEU A 291 -11.98 21.69 5.57
C LEU A 291 -12.69 21.00 4.38
N GLY A 292 -13.49 21.73 3.61
CA GLY A 292 -14.08 21.19 2.37
C GLY A 292 -13.03 21.03 1.27
N GLU A 293 -12.19 22.04 1.05
CA GLU A 293 -11.11 21.96 0.07
C GLU A 293 -10.06 20.89 0.40
N SER A 294 -9.80 20.67 1.69
CA SER A 294 -8.80 19.71 2.15
C SER A 294 -9.12 18.29 1.76
N VAL A 295 -10.41 17.92 1.65
CA VAL A 295 -10.83 16.58 1.20
C VAL A 295 -10.28 16.29 -0.21
N SER A 296 -10.43 17.24 -1.15
CA SER A 296 -9.91 17.08 -2.51
C SER A 296 -8.37 16.99 -2.56
N LYS A 297 -7.68 17.81 -1.75
CA LYS A 297 -6.22 17.84 -1.65
C LYS A 297 -5.69 16.54 -1.03
N LEU A 298 -6.37 16.03 -0.01
CA LEU A 298 -6.07 14.75 0.65
C LEU A 298 -6.15 13.59 -0.34
N MET A 299 -7.24 13.50 -1.10
CA MET A 299 -7.39 12.46 -2.13
C MET A 299 -6.38 12.58 -3.26
N SER A 300 -6.05 13.80 -3.68
CA SER A 300 -5.01 14.01 -4.69
C SER A 300 -3.63 13.53 -4.21
N SER A 301 -3.33 13.70 -2.92
CA SER A 301 -2.06 13.27 -2.30
C SER A 301 -2.01 11.75 -2.20
N ALA A 302 -3.10 11.11 -1.78
CA ALA A 302 -3.21 9.66 -1.75
C ALA A 302 -3.09 9.01 -3.15
N LYS A 303 -3.68 9.62 -4.19
CA LYS A 303 -3.53 9.16 -5.58
C LYS A 303 -2.08 9.27 -6.07
N LYS A 304 -1.40 10.39 -5.78
CA LYS A 304 0.03 10.55 -6.09
C LYS A 304 0.89 9.51 -5.36
N ALA A 305 0.61 9.23 -4.09
CA ALA A 305 1.31 8.19 -3.33
C ALA A 305 1.17 6.79 -3.97
N ASN A 306 -0.02 6.45 -4.47
CA ASN A 306 -0.23 5.23 -5.22
C ASN A 306 0.56 5.21 -6.55
N GLU A 307 0.60 6.32 -7.29
CA GLU A 307 1.42 6.44 -8.51
C GLU A 307 2.92 6.29 -8.21
N ARG A 308 3.41 6.92 -7.14
CA ARG A 308 4.80 6.80 -6.67
C ARG A 308 5.14 5.36 -6.29
N CYS A 309 4.23 4.66 -5.61
CA CYS A 309 4.39 3.26 -5.25
C CYS A 309 4.54 2.37 -6.47
N ILE A 310 3.69 2.55 -7.48
CA ILE A 310 3.78 1.78 -8.73
C ILE A 310 5.10 2.08 -9.44
N GLN A 311 5.50 3.36 -9.55
CA GLN A 311 6.73 3.74 -10.25
C GLN A 311 8.00 3.26 -9.54
N PHE A 312 8.05 3.29 -8.21
CA PHE A 312 9.25 2.91 -7.47
C PHE A 312 9.32 1.42 -7.13
N THR A 313 8.19 0.76 -6.86
CA THR A 313 8.18 -0.62 -6.36
C THR A 313 7.53 -1.62 -7.31
N ASP A 314 7.04 -1.17 -8.47
CA ASP A 314 6.24 -1.96 -9.43
C ASP A 314 4.99 -2.62 -8.81
N GLY A 315 4.56 -2.11 -7.65
CA GLY A 315 3.47 -2.65 -6.83
C GLY A 315 3.93 -3.58 -5.70
N PHE A 316 5.17 -4.04 -5.66
CA PHE A 316 5.64 -4.93 -4.59
C PHE A 316 5.73 -4.23 -3.22
N GLY A 317 5.69 -2.89 -3.19
CA GLY A 317 5.66 -2.07 -1.97
C GLY A 317 4.26 -1.74 -1.44
N TYR A 318 3.19 -2.38 -1.95
CA TYR A 318 1.83 -2.02 -1.55
C TYR A 318 1.56 -2.16 -0.05
N LEU A 319 2.09 -3.18 0.61
CA LEU A 319 1.94 -3.35 2.06
C LEU A 319 2.49 -2.14 2.83
N TYR A 320 3.67 -1.66 2.43
CA TYR A 320 4.30 -0.47 3.00
C TYR A 320 3.52 0.82 2.71
N LEU A 321 2.97 0.95 1.50
CA LEU A 321 2.12 2.09 1.13
C LEU A 321 0.85 2.14 1.99
N LEU A 322 0.19 1.00 2.22
CA LEU A 322 -1.06 0.94 2.97
C LEU A 322 -0.86 1.36 4.43
N GLU A 323 0.27 0.97 5.04
CA GLU A 323 0.65 1.43 6.37
C GLU A 323 0.94 2.94 6.40
N ALA A 324 1.66 3.46 5.40
CA ALA A 324 1.94 4.89 5.28
C ALA A 324 0.66 5.72 5.10
N LEU A 325 -0.25 5.28 4.22
CA LEU A 325 -1.57 5.89 4.03
C LEU A 325 -2.40 5.86 5.31
N LYS A 326 -2.38 4.75 6.05
CA LYS A 326 -3.06 4.66 7.36
C LYS A 326 -2.55 5.73 8.33
N MET A 327 -1.24 5.90 8.46
CA MET A 327 -0.65 6.93 9.32
C MET A 327 -1.01 8.35 8.85
N PHE A 328 -0.98 8.59 7.54
CA PHE A 328 -1.36 9.87 6.92
C PHE A 328 -2.82 10.25 7.23
N TYR A 329 -3.78 9.34 7.02
CA TYR A 329 -5.18 9.60 7.31
C TYR A 329 -5.45 9.77 8.82
N ILE A 330 -4.78 9.01 9.69
CA ILE A 330 -4.89 9.18 11.15
C ILE A 330 -4.37 10.57 11.57
N SER A 331 -3.26 11.02 10.99
CA SER A 331 -2.71 12.36 11.23
C SER A 331 -3.69 13.45 10.78
N TYR A 332 -4.27 13.31 9.58
CA TYR A 332 -5.32 14.21 9.09
C TYR A 332 -6.54 14.25 10.01
N CYS A 333 -7.05 13.09 10.45
CA CYS A 333 -8.17 13.02 11.40
C CYS A 333 -7.86 13.77 12.70
N ARG A 334 -6.63 13.64 13.21
CA ARG A 334 -6.21 14.34 14.43
C ARG A 334 -6.23 15.86 14.23
N GLU A 335 -5.73 16.33 13.09
CA GLU A 335 -5.76 17.75 12.74
C GLU A 335 -7.19 18.26 12.54
N PHE A 336 -8.06 17.49 11.89
CA PHE A 336 -9.49 17.80 11.77
C PHE A 336 -10.15 17.94 13.16
N LYS A 337 -9.88 17.01 14.08
CA LYS A 337 -10.39 17.07 15.46
C LYS A 337 -9.87 18.30 16.22
N ARG A 338 -8.63 18.72 15.97
CA ARG A 338 -8.07 19.96 16.52
C ARG A 338 -8.85 21.18 16.03
N VAL A 339 -9.12 21.27 14.73
CA VAL A 339 -9.93 22.35 14.14
C VAL A 339 -11.35 22.33 14.70
N LEU A 340 -11.97 21.15 14.83
CA LEU A 340 -13.29 20.99 15.45
C LEU A 340 -13.30 21.50 16.90
N SER A 341 -12.26 21.22 17.68
CA SER A 341 -12.10 21.73 19.05
C SER A 341 -11.97 23.26 19.08
N ASN A 342 -11.20 23.84 18.15
CA ASN A 342 -11.05 25.29 18.01
C ASN A 342 -12.38 25.96 17.63
N VAL A 343 -13.11 25.41 16.64
CA VAL A 343 -14.45 25.87 16.27
C VAL A 343 -15.40 25.79 17.46
N ARG A 344 -15.37 24.68 18.20
CA ARG A 344 -16.17 24.51 19.43
C ARG A 344 -15.88 25.57 20.48
N ALA A 345 -14.61 25.88 20.73
CA ALA A 345 -14.22 26.93 21.68
C ALA A 345 -14.73 28.32 21.23
N LYS A 346 -14.58 28.66 19.94
CA LYS A 346 -15.08 29.92 19.37
C LYS A 346 -16.61 30.03 19.51
N CYS A 347 -17.35 28.93 19.29
CA CYS A 347 -18.81 28.90 19.45
C CYS A 347 -19.27 29.15 20.90
N TYR A 348 -18.54 28.65 21.91
CA TYR A 348 -18.92 28.89 23.32
C TYR A 348 -18.60 30.31 23.80
N ILE A 349 -17.55 30.94 23.27
CA ILE A 349 -17.17 32.31 23.61
C ILE A 349 -18.22 33.30 23.08
N GLY A 350 -18.72 33.09 21.85
CA GLY A 350 -19.80 33.91 21.28
C GLY A 350 -21.11 33.85 22.08
N ARG A 351 -21.41 32.71 22.72
CA ARG A 351 -22.64 32.51 23.52
C ARG A 351 -22.72 33.31 24.82
N GLN A 352 -21.64 33.95 25.27
CA GLN A 352 -21.65 34.79 26.47
C GLN A 352 -22.15 36.22 26.20
N GLN A 353 -22.34 36.60 24.93
CA GLN A 353 -22.84 37.91 24.51
C GLN A 353 -24.24 37.76 23.90
N GLU A 354 -25.28 37.97 24.73
CA GLU A 354 -26.72 38.08 24.39
C GLU A 354 -27.45 36.87 23.77
N ASP A 355 -28.79 36.90 23.87
CA ASP A 355 -29.75 35.92 23.35
C ASP A 355 -29.70 35.84 21.81
N PHE A 356 -28.71 35.14 21.27
CA PHE A 356 -28.57 34.91 19.83
C PHE A 356 -29.18 33.57 19.40
N GLU A 357 -30.32 33.63 18.68
CA GLU A 357 -30.90 32.52 17.91
C GLU A 357 -30.18 32.35 16.55
N ASP A 358 -28.86 32.17 16.59
CA ASP A 358 -28.05 32.05 15.37
C ASP A 358 -28.04 30.60 14.86
N TRP A 359 -29.04 30.27 14.04
CA TRP A 359 -29.08 29.04 13.23
C TRP A 359 -27.90 28.91 12.27
N SER A 360 -27.15 29.99 12.04
CA SER A 360 -25.91 29.99 11.27
C SER A 360 -24.90 28.95 11.78
N LEU A 361 -24.75 28.81 13.11
CA LEU A 361 -23.85 27.82 13.72
C LEU A 361 -24.32 26.38 13.46
N PHE A 362 -25.62 26.16 13.45
CA PHE A 362 -26.18 24.85 13.11
C PHE A 362 -25.96 24.53 11.63
N GLN A 363 -26.19 25.48 10.72
CA GLN A 363 -25.89 25.33 9.29
C GLN A 363 -24.41 25.03 9.04
N GLN A 364 -23.51 25.68 9.77
CA GLN A 364 -22.08 25.39 9.72
C GLN A 364 -21.76 23.96 10.22
N SER A 365 -22.43 23.49 11.28
CA SER A 365 -22.27 22.11 11.74
C SER A 365 -22.76 21.07 10.72
N LEU A 366 -23.86 21.34 10.02
CA LEU A 366 -24.38 20.50 8.94
C LEU A 366 -23.40 20.46 7.76
N ARG A 367 -22.77 21.60 7.43
CA ARG A 367 -21.72 21.63 6.40
C ARG A 367 -20.51 20.78 6.78
N MET A 368 -20.10 20.76 8.05
CA MET A 368 -19.04 19.86 8.52
C MET A 368 -19.43 18.39 8.46
N ILE A 369 -20.69 18.06 8.76
CA ILE A 369 -21.22 16.70 8.60
C ILE A 369 -21.16 16.27 7.14
N GLN A 370 -21.56 17.16 6.22
CA GLN A 370 -21.45 16.92 4.78
C GLN A 370 -19.99 16.64 4.37
N ILE A 371 -19.03 17.45 4.84
CA ILE A 371 -17.60 17.24 4.57
C ILE A 371 -17.13 15.87 5.08
N CYS A 372 -17.57 15.44 6.26
CA CYS A 372 -17.26 14.10 6.76
C CYS A 372 -17.84 12.99 5.87
N GLY A 373 -19.05 13.19 5.36
CA GLY A 373 -19.70 12.31 4.41
C GLY A 373 -18.96 12.21 3.08
N GLU A 374 -18.58 13.35 2.51
CA GLU A 374 -17.76 13.42 1.28
C GLU A 374 -16.43 12.70 1.47
N LEU A 375 -15.80 12.89 2.63
CA LEU A 375 -14.57 12.22 2.98
C LEU A 375 -14.73 10.69 3.09
N ILE A 376 -15.81 10.20 3.71
CA ILE A 376 -16.10 8.75 3.78
C ILE A 376 -16.29 8.18 2.38
N ILE A 377 -17.14 8.80 1.55
CA ILE A 377 -17.43 8.34 0.18
C ILE A 377 -16.14 8.28 -0.65
N GLN A 378 -15.33 9.34 -0.61
CA GLN A 378 -14.09 9.38 -1.38
C GLN A 378 -13.04 8.39 -0.85
N THR A 379 -13.05 8.06 0.46
CA THR A 379 -12.16 7.04 1.03
C THR A 379 -12.57 5.64 0.56
N GLU A 380 -13.87 5.35 0.48
CA GLU A 380 -14.38 4.09 -0.07
C GLU A 380 -14.11 3.95 -1.58
N GLU A 381 -14.21 5.06 -2.33
CA GLU A 381 -13.81 5.09 -3.73
C GLU A 381 -12.31 4.83 -3.88
N LEU A 382 -11.47 5.49 -3.08
CA LEU A 382 -10.03 5.27 -3.06
C LEU A 382 -9.71 3.79 -2.77
N ASP A 383 -10.35 3.19 -1.77
CA ASP A 383 -10.16 1.79 -1.41
C ASP A 383 -10.42 0.86 -2.60
N LYS A 384 -11.53 1.06 -3.33
CA LYS A 384 -11.82 0.32 -4.58
C LYS A 384 -10.76 0.55 -5.65
N THR A 385 -10.28 1.79 -5.82
CA THR A 385 -9.23 2.08 -6.80
C THR A 385 -7.90 1.43 -6.42
N LEU A 386 -7.53 1.38 -5.14
CA LEU A 386 -6.33 0.72 -4.66
C LEU A 386 -6.42 -0.79 -4.89
N ILE A 387 -7.54 -1.43 -4.56
CA ILE A 387 -7.77 -2.85 -4.83
C ILE A 387 -7.61 -3.16 -6.33
N ASN A 388 -8.26 -2.38 -7.20
CA ASN A 388 -8.15 -2.55 -8.64
C ASN A 388 -6.71 -2.32 -9.16
N ASN A 389 -5.99 -1.37 -8.59
CA ASN A 389 -4.59 -1.11 -8.94
C ASN A 389 -3.68 -2.25 -8.49
N ILE A 390 -3.85 -2.77 -7.27
CA ILE A 390 -3.12 -3.94 -6.75
C ILE A 390 -3.36 -5.14 -7.66
N ILE A 391 -4.62 -5.47 -7.97
CA ILE A 391 -4.96 -6.61 -8.82
C ILE A 391 -4.44 -6.40 -10.26
N SER A 392 -4.58 -5.21 -10.84
CA SER A 392 -4.14 -4.97 -12.23
C SER A 392 -2.61 -4.90 -12.40
N THR A 393 -1.87 -4.56 -11.34
CA THR A 393 -0.40 -4.52 -11.36
C THR A 393 0.18 -5.88 -11.00
N LEU A 394 -0.25 -6.49 -9.90
CA LEU A 394 0.30 -7.73 -9.39
C LEU A 394 -0.37 -8.97 -10.01
N GLY A 395 -1.66 -8.93 -10.32
CA GLY A 395 -2.42 -10.03 -10.97
C GLY A 395 -1.84 -10.46 -12.32
N LYS A 396 -1.15 -9.55 -13.03
CA LYS A 396 -0.41 -9.86 -14.28
C LYS A 396 0.66 -10.94 -14.10
N TYR A 397 1.23 -11.06 -12.91
CA TYR A 397 2.26 -12.06 -12.60
C TYR A 397 1.67 -13.42 -12.18
N PHE A 398 0.37 -13.47 -11.87
CA PHE A 398 -0.37 -14.71 -11.57
C PHE A 398 -1.03 -15.33 -12.80
N LEU A 399 -1.34 -14.52 -13.82
CA LEU A 399 -1.86 -14.99 -15.10
C LEU A 399 -0.78 -15.70 -15.92
N PRO A 400 -1.00 -16.96 -16.37
CA PRO A 400 -0.09 -17.64 -17.28
C PRO A 400 -0.20 -17.02 -18.69
N SER A 401 0.59 -15.98 -18.97
CA SER A 401 0.63 -15.38 -20.31
C SER A 401 1.12 -16.41 -21.31
N GLN A 402 0.31 -16.81 -22.30
CA GLN A 402 0.58 -17.98 -23.17
C GLN A 402 1.84 -17.89 -24.07
N HIS A 403 2.64 -16.81 -23.99
CA HIS A 403 3.66 -16.51 -25.01
C HIS A 403 5.07 -16.06 -24.56
N SER A 404 5.43 -16.02 -23.27
CA SER A 404 6.84 -15.76 -22.91
C SER A 404 7.62 -17.08 -22.64
N PRO A 405 8.81 -17.29 -23.25
CA PRO A 405 9.70 -18.43 -22.97
C PRO A 405 10.35 -18.40 -21.57
N LEU A 406 10.21 -17.30 -20.82
CA LEU A 406 10.88 -17.07 -19.53
C LEU A 406 10.23 -17.78 -18.32
N LYS A 407 9.25 -18.65 -18.56
CA LYS A 407 8.29 -19.13 -17.56
C LYS A 407 8.81 -20.05 -16.47
N GLU A 408 9.89 -20.78 -16.72
CA GLU A 408 10.20 -21.95 -15.88
C GLU A 408 11.70 -22.09 -15.62
N THR A 409 12.24 -21.25 -14.74
CA THR A 409 13.55 -21.52 -14.15
C THR A 409 13.35 -22.33 -12.87
N THR A 410 13.81 -23.59 -12.90
CA THR A 410 13.99 -24.37 -11.68
C THR A 410 15.14 -23.76 -10.89
N ASP A 411 14.89 -23.45 -9.61
CA ASP A 411 15.94 -22.96 -8.74
C ASP A 411 17.02 -24.06 -8.57
N LYS A 412 18.27 -23.75 -8.97
CA LYS A 412 19.41 -24.69 -8.99
C LYS A 412 19.73 -25.24 -7.59
N LYS A 413 19.25 -24.60 -6.51
CA LYS A 413 19.50 -25.01 -5.11
C LYS A 413 18.39 -25.85 -4.48
N THR A 414 17.13 -25.69 -4.90
CA THR A 414 15.98 -26.29 -4.19
C THR A 414 15.10 -27.18 -5.07
N GLY A 415 15.20 -27.09 -6.41
CA GLY A 415 14.34 -27.85 -7.33
C GLY A 415 12.85 -27.45 -7.30
N LYS A 416 12.49 -26.38 -6.56
CA LYS A 416 11.13 -25.83 -6.55
C LYS A 416 10.90 -24.96 -7.79
N LYS A 417 9.68 -25.00 -8.32
CA LYS A 417 9.21 -24.12 -9.39
C LYS A 417 9.01 -22.73 -8.81
N VAL A 418 9.79 -21.74 -9.25
CA VAL A 418 9.61 -20.34 -8.85
C VAL A 418 8.55 -19.71 -9.75
N SER A 419 7.52 -19.12 -9.16
CA SER A 419 6.47 -18.41 -9.92
C SER A 419 7.04 -17.14 -10.56
N LEU A 420 6.42 -16.65 -11.64
CA LEU A 420 6.81 -15.37 -12.26
C LEU A 420 6.71 -14.21 -11.27
N PHE A 421 5.74 -14.27 -10.35
CA PHE A 421 5.61 -13.34 -9.23
C PHE A 421 6.84 -13.37 -8.31
N GLN A 422 7.24 -14.54 -7.83
CA GLN A 422 8.43 -14.70 -6.97
C GLN A 422 9.72 -14.29 -7.67
N ARG A 423 9.82 -14.54 -8.98
CA ARG A 423 10.95 -14.11 -9.81
C ARG A 423 11.08 -12.59 -9.84
N HIS A 424 10.01 -11.86 -10.14
CA HIS A 424 10.03 -10.39 -10.16
C HIS A 424 10.12 -9.77 -8.76
N ALA A 425 9.45 -10.38 -7.76
CA ALA A 425 9.54 -9.95 -6.37
C ALA A 425 10.97 -10.07 -5.83
N SER A 426 11.69 -11.16 -6.16
CA SER A 426 13.09 -11.37 -5.74
C SER A 426 14.10 -10.38 -6.34
N LEU A 427 13.69 -9.58 -7.33
CA LEU A 427 14.53 -8.49 -7.84
C LEU A 427 14.49 -7.27 -6.91
N LEU A 428 13.37 -7.07 -6.21
CA LEU A 428 13.06 -5.83 -5.49
C LEU A 428 13.02 -6.03 -3.96
N LEU A 429 12.54 -7.17 -3.49
CA LEU A 429 12.42 -7.53 -2.07
C LEU A 429 13.53 -8.53 -1.69
N GLU A 430 14.21 -8.26 -0.57
CA GLU A 430 15.25 -9.14 -0.02
C GLU A 430 14.66 -10.29 0.81
N ASP A 431 13.57 -10.03 1.54
CA ASP A 431 12.98 -10.98 2.48
C ASP A 431 11.94 -11.89 1.80
N GLU A 432 12.23 -13.19 1.74
CA GLU A 432 11.29 -14.21 1.21
C GLU A 432 9.95 -14.23 1.96
N ALA A 433 9.96 -13.89 3.26
CA ALA A 433 8.74 -13.83 4.08
C ALA A 433 7.78 -12.71 3.62
N ASP A 434 8.31 -11.54 3.26
CA ASP A 434 7.49 -10.42 2.77
C ASP A 434 6.88 -10.74 1.40
N ILE A 435 7.60 -11.50 0.57
CA ILE A 435 7.12 -11.98 -0.72
C ILE A 435 5.95 -12.96 -0.51
N GLU A 436 6.07 -13.90 0.43
CA GLU A 436 4.99 -14.84 0.77
C GLU A 436 3.75 -14.13 1.32
N ILE A 437 3.94 -13.15 2.22
CA ILE A 437 2.84 -12.35 2.79
C ILE A 437 2.12 -11.57 1.69
N LEU A 438 2.87 -10.95 0.78
CA LEU A 438 2.29 -10.22 -0.35
C LEU A 438 1.56 -11.15 -1.32
N GLU A 439 2.13 -12.33 -1.62
CA GLU A 439 1.51 -13.35 -2.47
C GLU A 439 0.17 -13.81 -1.88
N GLU A 440 0.13 -14.14 -0.58
CA GLU A 440 -1.10 -14.52 0.12
C GLU A 440 -2.12 -13.37 0.15
N PHE A 441 -1.67 -12.13 0.34
CA PHE A 441 -2.53 -10.96 0.37
C PHE A 441 -3.20 -10.68 -0.98
N VAL A 442 -2.44 -10.77 -2.09
CA VAL A 442 -2.99 -10.57 -3.44
C VAL A 442 -3.98 -11.67 -3.80
N LEU A 443 -3.69 -12.93 -3.46
CA LEU A 443 -4.62 -14.04 -3.69
C LEU A 443 -5.95 -13.83 -2.97
N LYS A 444 -5.93 -13.40 -1.70
CA LYS A 444 -7.15 -13.07 -0.94
C LYS A 444 -7.95 -11.92 -1.56
N LEU A 445 -7.27 -10.94 -2.16
CA LEU A 445 -7.92 -9.84 -2.87
C LEU A 445 -8.56 -10.30 -4.19
N GLU A 446 -7.91 -11.20 -4.94
CA GLU A 446 -8.45 -11.78 -6.17
C GLU A 446 -9.65 -12.70 -5.90
N GLU A 447 -9.62 -13.46 -4.81
CA GLU A 447 -10.71 -14.34 -4.36
C GLU A 447 -11.91 -13.54 -3.81
N GLY A 448 -11.72 -12.24 -3.52
CA GLY A 448 -12.76 -11.36 -2.97
C GLY A 448 -13.01 -11.54 -1.47
N ASP A 449 -12.10 -12.21 -0.76
CA ASP A 449 -12.21 -12.50 0.67
C ASP A 449 -12.02 -11.26 1.56
N THR A 450 -11.28 -10.26 1.08
CA THR A 450 -11.07 -8.99 1.79
C THR A 450 -11.88 -7.86 1.15
N PRO A 451 -12.95 -7.38 1.81
CA PRO A 451 -13.85 -6.37 1.23
C PRO A 451 -13.25 -4.96 1.21
N SER A 452 -12.23 -4.69 2.03
CA SER A 452 -11.61 -3.37 2.16
C SER A 452 -10.17 -3.46 2.66
N VAL A 453 -9.30 -2.65 2.08
CA VAL A 453 -7.88 -2.55 2.44
C VAL A 453 -7.66 -1.40 3.44
N LEU A 454 -8.50 -0.35 3.38
CA LEU A 454 -8.45 0.81 4.26
C LEU A 454 -9.41 0.72 5.47
N SER A 455 -9.75 -0.49 5.92
CA SER A 455 -10.76 -0.71 6.98
C SER A 455 -10.48 -0.01 8.32
N ASP A 456 -9.21 0.20 8.67
CA ASP A 456 -8.85 0.95 9.89
C ASP A 456 -9.03 2.46 9.70
N VAL A 457 -8.77 2.96 8.49
CA VAL A 457 -8.99 4.36 8.14
C VAL A 457 -10.48 4.68 8.16
N THR A 458 -11.31 3.84 7.54
CA THR A 458 -12.77 4.04 7.53
C THR A 458 -13.35 4.06 8.95
N LYS A 459 -12.88 3.20 9.86
CA LYS A 459 -13.27 3.24 11.29
C LYS A 459 -12.90 4.57 11.96
N GLU A 460 -11.72 5.13 11.70
CA GLU A 460 -11.35 6.44 12.24
C GLU A 460 -12.19 7.57 11.65
N MET A 461 -12.57 7.48 10.37
CA MET A 461 -13.51 8.43 9.75
C MET A 461 -14.91 8.34 10.36
N PHE A 462 -15.38 7.14 10.71
CA PHE A 462 -16.65 6.97 11.41
C PHE A 462 -16.62 7.59 12.81
N LYS A 463 -15.53 7.42 13.55
CA LYS A 463 -15.34 8.09 14.85
C LYS A 463 -15.31 9.61 14.70
N LEU A 464 -14.63 10.12 13.68
CA LEU A 464 -14.62 11.56 13.38
C LEU A 464 -16.02 12.07 13.07
N SER A 465 -16.75 11.38 12.20
CA SER A 465 -18.15 11.68 11.87
C SER A 465 -19.00 11.73 13.14
N GLN A 466 -18.86 10.77 14.05
CA GLN A 466 -19.60 10.74 15.31
C GLN A 466 -19.33 11.95 16.21
N GLU A 467 -18.08 12.40 16.29
CA GLU A 467 -17.73 13.61 17.06
C GLU A 467 -18.36 14.87 16.45
N VAL A 468 -18.40 14.98 15.13
CA VAL A 468 -19.02 16.11 14.41
C VAL A 468 -20.55 16.08 14.56
N HIS A 469 -21.19 14.91 14.48
CA HIS A 469 -22.62 14.75 14.74
C HIS A 469 -22.99 15.13 16.17
N LYS A 470 -22.18 14.70 17.15
CA LYS A 470 -22.34 15.10 18.55
C LYS A 470 -22.19 16.61 18.73
N PHE A 471 -21.26 17.25 18.02
CA PHE A 471 -21.10 18.70 18.04
C PHE A 471 -22.34 19.42 17.50
N GLY A 472 -22.89 18.98 16.37
CA GLY A 472 -24.14 19.52 15.83
C GLY A 472 -25.33 19.35 16.80
N PHE A 473 -25.43 18.17 17.43
CA PHE A 473 -26.43 17.90 18.47
C PHE A 473 -26.26 18.84 19.67
N ASP A 474 -25.03 18.97 20.20
CA ASP A 474 -24.74 19.84 21.35
C ASP A 474 -25.09 21.32 21.06
N ILE A 475 -24.99 21.77 19.80
CA ILE A 475 -25.37 23.14 19.41
C ILE A 475 -26.86 23.36 19.60
N VAL A 476 -27.69 22.50 18.99
CA VAL A 476 -29.15 22.60 19.01
C VAL A 476 -29.69 22.32 20.40
N PHE A 477 -29.17 21.28 21.04
CA PHE A 477 -29.63 20.83 22.34
C PHE A 477 -29.32 21.82 23.46
N ALA A 478 -28.28 22.65 23.32
CA ALA A 478 -27.94 23.65 24.34
C ALA A 478 -29.04 24.69 24.57
N GLN A 479 -29.79 25.07 23.54
CA GLN A 479 -30.89 26.04 23.68
C GLN A 479 -32.06 25.43 24.45
N LEU A 480 -32.43 24.19 24.10
CA LEU A 480 -33.43 23.40 24.81
C LEU A 480 -33.03 23.21 26.28
N LYS A 481 -31.74 22.93 26.53
CA LYS A 481 -31.18 22.80 27.88
C LYS A 481 -31.32 24.09 28.69
N LYS A 482 -31.10 25.27 28.08
CA LYS A 482 -31.23 26.57 28.75
C LYS A 482 -32.66 26.83 29.25
N HIS A 483 -33.67 26.39 28.48
CA HIS A 483 -35.09 26.56 28.86
C HIS A 483 -35.57 25.54 29.90
N LEU A 484 -34.97 24.34 29.94
CA LEU A 484 -35.38 23.28 30.87
C LEU A 484 -34.62 23.30 32.20
N ILE A 485 -33.34 23.73 32.21
CA ILE A 485 -32.57 23.86 33.46
C ILE A 485 -33.19 24.94 34.34
N GLY A 486 -33.42 24.60 35.61
CA GLY A 486 -33.99 25.52 36.60
C GLY A 486 -35.51 25.47 36.67
N MET A 487 -36.17 24.70 35.79
CA MET A 487 -37.60 24.41 35.88
C MET A 487 -37.96 23.82 37.24
N ALA A 488 -37.17 22.88 37.77
CA ALA A 488 -37.43 22.26 39.07
C ALA A 488 -37.53 23.23 40.27
N ASN A 489 -36.95 24.43 40.14
CA ASN A 489 -36.92 25.45 41.20
C ASN A 489 -38.03 26.52 41.07
N MET A 490 -38.95 26.37 40.11
CA MET A 490 -40.03 27.35 39.92
C MET A 490 -41.01 27.33 41.08
N GLU A 491 -41.37 28.51 41.60
CA GLU A 491 -42.30 28.66 42.73
C GLU A 491 -43.72 28.15 42.42
N VAL A 492 -44.04 28.00 41.13
CA VAL A 492 -45.33 27.51 40.63
C VAL A 492 -45.65 26.11 41.16
N TRP A 493 -44.63 25.25 41.37
CA TRP A 493 -44.83 23.86 41.82
C TRP A 493 -45.35 23.75 43.25
N ILE A 494 -44.97 24.69 44.11
CA ILE A 494 -45.32 24.70 45.55
C ILE A 494 -46.55 25.61 45.80
N SER A 495 -46.89 26.48 44.85
CA SER A 495 -47.99 27.45 44.98
C SER A 495 -49.35 26.78 45.25
N LEU A 496 -50.10 27.28 46.24
CA LEU A 496 -51.40 26.73 46.67
C LEU A 496 -52.61 27.35 45.94
N SER A 497 -52.42 28.41 45.14
CA SER A 497 -53.51 29.08 44.41
C SER A 497 -53.00 29.96 43.26
N ALA A 498 -53.67 29.89 42.10
CA ALA A 498 -53.63 30.94 41.08
C ALA A 498 -54.46 32.14 41.56
N GLY A 499 -53.88 32.97 42.43
CA GLY A 499 -54.56 34.15 42.97
C GLY A 499 -55.71 33.84 43.92
N THR A 500 -56.01 34.81 44.78
CA THR A 500 -57.00 34.73 45.85
C THR A 500 -58.43 34.51 45.34
N ALA A 501 -58.89 33.26 45.25
CA ALA A 501 -60.31 32.90 45.33
C ALA A 501 -60.51 31.41 45.60
N ILE A 502 -61.37 31.10 46.56
CA ILE A 502 -61.76 29.76 47.01
C ILE A 502 -62.63 29.10 45.93
N THR A 503 -62.05 28.31 45.02
CA THR A 503 -62.77 27.29 44.23
C THR A 503 -61.83 26.16 43.85
N SER A 504 -61.89 25.03 44.56
CA SER A 504 -61.11 23.81 44.31
C SER A 504 -61.53 23.04 43.04
N ASP A 505 -62.66 23.42 42.43
CA ASP A 505 -63.26 22.76 41.26
C ASP A 505 -63.47 23.71 40.07
N LEU A 506 -62.38 24.33 39.59
CA LEU A 506 -62.36 24.85 38.22
C LEU A 506 -61.89 23.73 37.28
N PRO A 507 -62.60 23.48 36.16
CA PRO A 507 -62.18 22.48 35.18
C PRO A 507 -60.82 22.85 34.56
N ALA A 508 -60.10 21.83 34.07
CA ALA A 508 -58.75 21.93 33.49
C ALA A 508 -58.60 22.95 32.33
N PHE A 509 -59.71 23.51 31.83
CA PHE A 509 -59.79 24.54 30.79
C PHE A 509 -59.34 25.95 31.22
N SER A 510 -58.76 26.12 32.41
CA SER A 510 -58.35 27.42 32.95
C SER A 510 -56.83 27.66 32.99
N LEU A 511 -56.02 26.63 32.77
CA LEU A 511 -54.56 26.73 32.82
C LEU A 511 -53.96 26.72 31.41
N SER A 512 -53.11 27.69 31.12
CA SER A 512 -52.29 27.74 29.90
C SER A 512 -50.91 27.13 30.17
N PRO A 513 -50.27 26.51 29.15
CA PRO A 513 -48.90 26.03 29.29
C PRO A 513 -47.94 27.18 29.61
N GLN A 514 -46.95 26.92 30.44
CA GLN A 514 -45.98 27.94 30.87
C GLN A 514 -45.04 28.38 29.74
N GLU A 515 -44.41 29.55 29.92
CA GLU A 515 -43.52 30.14 28.92
C GLU A 515 -42.31 29.25 28.60
N TYR A 516 -41.77 28.51 29.58
CA TYR A 516 -40.61 27.64 29.34
C TYR A 516 -40.95 26.49 28.37
N ILE A 517 -42.12 25.87 28.51
CA ILE A 517 -42.51 24.71 27.71
C ILE A 517 -43.03 25.12 26.33
N THR A 518 -43.69 26.28 26.25
CA THR A 518 -44.11 26.86 24.96
C THR A 518 -42.92 27.29 24.10
N LYS A 519 -41.85 27.85 24.69
CA LYS A 519 -40.59 28.12 23.98
C LYS A 519 -39.91 26.83 23.49
N VAL A 520 -39.90 25.77 24.30
CA VAL A 520 -39.37 24.46 23.90
C VAL A 520 -40.18 23.88 22.73
N GLY A 521 -41.51 23.92 22.81
CA GLY A 521 -42.38 23.44 21.75
C GLY A 521 -42.22 24.21 20.44
N GLN A 522 -42.20 25.54 20.51
CA GLN A 522 -41.94 26.40 19.36
C GLN A 522 -40.58 26.10 18.71
N TYR A 523 -39.53 25.93 19.52
CA TYR A 523 -38.20 25.58 19.02
C TYR A 523 -38.21 24.23 18.26
N LEU A 524 -38.82 23.20 18.85
CA LEU A 524 -38.94 21.89 18.19
C LEU A 524 -39.71 21.97 16.87
N MET A 525 -40.77 22.79 16.79
CA MET A 525 -41.55 22.98 15.56
C MET A 525 -40.79 23.73 14.45
N THR A 526 -39.75 24.50 14.80
CA THR A 526 -38.91 25.18 13.79
C THR A 526 -37.81 24.29 13.20
N LEU A 527 -37.41 23.22 13.90
CA LEU A 527 -36.33 22.33 13.46
C LEU A 527 -36.58 21.66 12.09
N PRO A 528 -37.78 21.16 11.78
CA PRO A 528 -38.04 20.56 10.47
C PRO A 528 -37.77 21.54 9.31
N GLN A 529 -38.18 22.80 9.43
CA GLN A 529 -37.99 23.83 8.40
C GLN A 529 -36.51 24.15 8.14
N LEU A 530 -35.65 23.94 9.14
CA LEU A 530 -34.22 24.22 9.06
C LEU A 530 -33.43 23.03 8.53
N LEU A 531 -33.96 21.83 8.71
CA LEU A 531 -33.45 20.60 8.11
C LEU A 531 -33.89 20.49 6.64
N GLU A 532 -35.07 21.02 6.28
CA GLU A 532 -35.68 20.97 4.94
C GLU A 532 -34.74 21.31 3.77
N PRO A 533 -33.89 22.36 3.81
CA PRO A 533 -32.96 22.67 2.73
C PRO A 533 -31.92 21.57 2.47
N TYR A 534 -31.61 20.77 3.48
CA TYR A 534 -30.66 19.65 3.41
C TYR A 534 -31.36 18.32 3.07
N ILE A 535 -32.69 18.25 3.24
CA ILE A 535 -33.54 17.09 2.88
C ILE A 535 -33.89 17.12 1.39
N ILE A 536 -34.30 18.27 0.86
CA ILE A 536 -34.81 18.40 -0.53
C ILE A 536 -33.71 18.12 -1.57
N GLN A 537 -32.43 18.22 -1.21
CA GLN A 537 -31.31 18.06 -2.14
C GLN A 537 -30.75 16.64 -2.26
N ASP A 538 -31.32 15.61 -1.61
CA ASP A 538 -30.81 14.22 -1.64
C ASP A 538 -29.28 14.15 -1.56
N ASN A 539 -28.72 14.81 -0.54
CA ASN A 539 -27.27 14.88 -0.42
C ASN A 539 -26.73 13.54 0.10
N GLN A 540 -26.27 12.69 -0.83
CA GLN A 540 -25.70 11.38 -0.54
C GLN A 540 -24.61 11.42 0.54
N ALA A 541 -23.81 12.49 0.59
CA ALA A 541 -22.77 12.67 1.61
C ALA A 541 -23.36 12.72 3.02
N VAL A 542 -24.44 13.46 3.23
CA VAL A 542 -25.10 13.57 4.54
C VAL A 542 -25.72 12.24 4.95
N THR A 543 -26.34 11.52 4.01
CA THR A 543 -26.91 10.19 4.27
C THR A 543 -25.84 9.19 4.71
N VAL A 544 -24.71 9.13 3.99
CA VAL A 544 -23.57 8.26 4.35
C VAL A 544 -22.98 8.68 5.70
N ALA A 545 -22.82 9.99 5.94
CA ALA A 545 -22.31 10.50 7.21
C ALA A 545 -23.20 10.07 8.39
N LEU A 546 -24.53 10.07 8.22
CA LEU A 546 -25.50 9.71 9.26
C LEU A 546 -25.56 8.20 9.53
N GLN A 547 -25.45 7.38 8.48
CA GLN A 547 -25.36 5.92 8.61
C GLN A 547 -24.20 5.50 9.53
N HIS A 548 -23.08 6.22 9.45
CA HIS A 548 -21.86 5.88 10.18
C HIS A 548 -21.58 6.74 11.41
N GLY A 549 -22.16 7.95 11.50
CA GLY A 549 -21.89 8.93 12.55
C GLY A 549 -22.67 8.71 13.84
N ARG A 550 -23.84 8.06 13.81
CA ARG A 550 -24.73 7.79 14.97
C ARG A 550 -25.03 9.03 15.85
N LEU A 551 -26.28 9.48 15.79
CA LEU A 551 -26.75 10.57 16.65
C LEU A 551 -26.96 10.10 18.11
N PRO A 552 -26.85 11.01 19.09
CA PRO A 552 -27.23 10.71 20.48
C PRO A 552 -28.73 10.35 20.58
N TYR A 553 -29.10 9.44 21.48
CA TYR A 553 -30.50 9.05 21.78
C TYR A 553 -31.28 8.35 20.64
N THR A 554 -30.63 7.90 19.57
CA THR A 554 -31.25 7.01 18.54
C THR A 554 -31.03 5.53 18.89
N GLU A 555 -32.07 4.70 18.71
CA GLU A 555 -31.96 3.23 18.88
C GLU A 555 -31.39 2.57 17.62
N ASP A 556 -30.69 1.43 17.77
CA ASP A 556 -29.91 0.77 16.72
C ASP A 556 -30.72 0.16 15.55
N GLN A 557 -32.06 0.27 15.50
CA GLN A 557 -32.86 -0.68 14.72
C GLN A 557 -33.46 -0.22 13.40
N ASP A 558 -33.65 1.06 13.09
CA ASP A 558 -34.08 1.46 11.75
C ASP A 558 -33.52 2.84 11.42
N ILE A 559 -32.76 2.96 10.33
CA ILE A 559 -32.41 4.24 9.72
C ILE A 559 -33.67 4.66 8.94
N PRO A 560 -34.43 5.68 9.37
CA PRO A 560 -35.57 6.22 8.64
C PRO A 560 -35.19 6.57 7.20
N GLU A 561 -36.17 6.52 6.30
CA GLU A 561 -35.99 6.90 4.88
C GLU A 561 -35.48 8.34 4.72
N HIS A 562 -35.76 9.23 5.69
CA HIS A 562 -35.32 10.62 5.66
C HIS A 562 -34.36 10.96 6.81
N SER A 563 -33.22 11.54 6.46
CA SER A 563 -32.13 11.96 7.35
C SER A 563 -32.54 12.99 8.42
N ALA A 564 -33.55 13.80 8.14
CA ALA A 564 -34.05 14.77 9.10
C ALA A 564 -34.92 14.15 10.19
N ASP A 565 -35.60 13.04 9.90
CA ASP A 565 -36.40 12.34 10.91
C ASP A 565 -35.49 11.81 12.01
N LEU A 566 -34.27 11.36 11.66
CA LEU A 566 -33.25 10.97 12.64
C LEU A 566 -32.82 12.13 13.54
N TRP A 567 -32.54 13.29 12.95
CA TRP A 567 -32.17 14.48 13.71
C TRP A 567 -33.31 14.92 14.62
N LEU A 568 -34.53 14.99 14.09
CA LEU A 568 -35.72 15.35 14.85
C LEU A 568 -35.99 14.37 15.99
N GLN A 569 -35.95 13.06 15.72
CA GLN A 569 -36.06 12.00 16.73
C GLN A 569 -34.99 12.12 17.80
N SER A 570 -33.73 12.31 17.42
CA SER A 570 -32.61 12.42 18.37
C SER A 570 -32.79 13.61 19.33
N ILE A 571 -33.13 14.78 18.78
CA ILE A 571 -33.30 16.02 19.55
C ILE A 571 -34.56 15.92 20.41
N ALA A 572 -35.66 15.43 19.86
CA ALA A 572 -36.90 15.22 20.59
C ALA A 572 -36.69 14.25 21.75
N ARG A 573 -36.14 13.05 21.51
CA ARG A 573 -35.84 12.05 22.56
C ARG A 573 -34.91 12.61 23.63
N GLY A 574 -33.86 13.33 23.24
CA GLY A 574 -32.99 14.04 24.18
C GLY A 574 -33.74 15.07 25.03
N THR A 575 -34.70 15.79 24.42
CA THR A 575 -35.55 16.78 25.11
C THR A 575 -36.50 16.10 26.08
N MET A 576 -37.14 15.00 25.67
CA MET A 576 -38.00 14.19 26.53
C MET A 576 -37.25 13.66 27.74
N PHE A 577 -36.05 13.12 27.51
CA PHE A 577 -35.18 12.60 28.56
C PHE A 577 -34.79 13.69 29.56
N LEU A 578 -34.33 14.85 29.07
CA LEU A 578 -33.95 15.97 29.94
C LEU A 578 -35.15 16.53 30.70
N TYR A 579 -36.29 16.70 30.03
CA TYR A 579 -37.50 17.19 30.69
C TYR A 579 -37.96 16.23 31.79
N SER A 580 -37.94 14.92 31.52
CA SER A 580 -38.26 13.89 32.51
C SER A 580 -37.30 13.94 33.71
N GLU A 581 -35.99 14.04 33.48
CA GLU A 581 -35.00 14.15 34.57
C GLU A 581 -35.13 15.46 35.36
N GLU A 582 -35.50 16.59 34.74
CA GLU A 582 -35.77 17.84 35.46
C GLU A 582 -37.07 17.77 36.27
N ILE A 583 -38.12 17.11 35.75
CA ILE A 583 -39.37 16.88 36.50
C ILE A 583 -39.07 16.07 37.77
N LEU A 584 -38.24 15.03 37.66
CA LEU A 584 -37.85 14.20 38.80
C LEU A 584 -37.00 14.93 39.85
N LYS A 585 -36.55 16.16 39.59
CA LYS A 585 -35.82 17.00 40.56
C LYS A 585 -36.72 17.96 41.33
N ILE A 586 -38.01 18.06 40.99
CA ILE A 586 -38.96 18.89 41.73
C ILE A 586 -39.06 18.33 43.16
N TYR A 587 -38.89 19.19 44.16
CA TYR A 587 -38.87 18.76 45.57
C TYR A 587 -40.27 18.41 46.09
N GLU A 588 -41.28 19.22 45.76
CA GLU A 588 -42.65 19.07 46.24
C GLU A 588 -43.64 19.63 45.21
N LEU A 589 -44.78 18.94 45.04
CA LEU A 589 -45.86 19.32 44.13
C LEU A 589 -47.16 19.57 44.88
N SER A 590 -47.69 20.78 44.78
CA SER A 590 -49.04 21.10 45.24
C SER A 590 -50.11 20.52 44.28
N PRO A 591 -51.39 20.45 44.68
CA PRO A 591 -52.48 20.07 43.77
C PRO A 591 -52.59 20.99 42.55
N HIS A 592 -52.28 22.29 42.72
CA HIS A 592 -52.24 23.26 41.63
C HIS A 592 -51.02 23.04 40.73
N GLY A 593 -49.83 22.84 41.32
CA GLY A 593 -48.59 22.53 40.60
C GLY A 593 -48.70 21.22 39.81
N THR A 594 -49.39 20.21 40.36
CA THR A 594 -49.68 18.94 39.66
C THR A 594 -50.56 19.17 38.43
N LYS A 595 -51.64 19.97 38.57
CA LYS A 595 -52.51 20.33 37.43
C LYS A 595 -51.73 21.13 36.37
N GLN A 596 -50.88 22.07 36.77
CA GLN A 596 -50.06 22.86 35.85
C GLN A 596 -49.02 21.99 35.11
N LEU A 597 -48.30 21.12 35.82
CA LEU A 597 -47.29 20.23 35.23
C LEU A 597 -47.92 19.27 34.21
N VAL A 598 -49.13 18.79 34.51
CA VAL A 598 -49.94 18.00 33.58
C VAL A 598 -50.29 18.79 32.32
N THR A 599 -50.69 20.06 32.45
CA THR A 599 -50.96 20.93 31.28
C THR A 599 -49.69 21.17 30.45
N ASP A 600 -48.55 21.38 31.11
CA ASP A 600 -47.26 21.58 30.45
C ASP A 600 -46.80 20.30 29.71
N LEU A 601 -46.98 19.12 30.32
CA LEU A 601 -46.77 17.80 29.69
C LEU A 601 -47.72 17.56 28.51
N ASP A 602 -49.00 17.89 28.67
CA ASP A 602 -50.01 17.74 27.61
C ASP A 602 -49.66 18.59 26.39
N TYR A 603 -49.18 19.81 26.59
CA TYR A 603 -48.70 20.66 25.50
C TYR A 603 -47.50 20.04 24.76
N LEU A 604 -46.47 19.58 25.47
CA LEU A 604 -45.29 19.00 24.83
C LEU A 604 -45.61 17.67 24.11
N CYS A 605 -46.46 16.82 24.70
CA CYS A 605 -46.95 15.61 24.02
C CYS A 605 -47.65 15.95 22.70
N ASN A 606 -48.54 16.95 22.69
CA ASN A 606 -49.23 17.36 21.46
C ASN A 606 -48.23 17.86 20.39
N VAL A 607 -47.21 18.63 20.79
CA VAL A 607 -46.15 19.08 19.87
C VAL A 607 -45.37 17.89 19.29
N LEU A 608 -45.09 16.87 20.09
CA LEU A 608 -44.40 15.66 19.61
C LEU A 608 -45.30 14.81 18.70
N ASP A 609 -46.58 14.71 19.00
CA ASP A 609 -47.58 14.04 18.16
C ASP A 609 -47.72 14.74 16.81
N ASP A 610 -47.74 16.09 16.79
CA ASP A 610 -47.75 16.91 15.57
C ASP A 610 -46.49 16.69 14.71
N LEU A 611 -45.36 16.32 15.34
CA LEU A 611 -44.10 15.94 14.70
C LEU A 611 -44.01 14.44 14.36
N GLY A 612 -45.03 13.65 14.67
CA GLY A 612 -45.09 12.21 14.39
C GLY A 612 -44.22 11.34 15.31
N LEU A 613 -43.91 11.79 16.53
CA LEU A 613 -43.00 11.13 17.47
C LEU A 613 -43.74 10.57 18.70
N SER A 614 -43.38 9.35 19.13
CA SER A 614 -43.98 8.72 20.32
C SER A 614 -43.36 9.22 21.63
N ALA A 615 -44.20 9.59 22.61
CA ALA A 615 -43.80 10.14 23.91
C ALA A 615 -44.11 9.21 25.10
N GLU A 616 -43.82 7.91 24.99
CA GLU A 616 -44.20 6.87 25.97
C GLU A 616 -43.80 7.22 27.42
N GLN A 617 -42.53 7.59 27.64
CA GLN A 617 -42.03 7.94 28.99
C GLN A 617 -42.75 9.14 29.60
N MET A 618 -43.15 10.12 28.80
CA MET A 618 -43.92 11.27 29.29
C MET A 618 -45.37 10.91 29.59
N HIS A 619 -45.95 9.99 28.82
CA HIS A 619 -47.27 9.44 29.12
C HIS A 619 -47.28 8.69 30.45
N ASP A 620 -46.22 7.95 30.78
CA ASP A 620 -46.09 7.26 32.07
C ASP A 620 -46.04 8.24 33.25
N ILE A 621 -45.24 9.32 33.14
CA ILE A 621 -45.19 10.40 34.14
C ILE A 621 -46.56 11.04 34.30
N LYS A 622 -47.21 11.38 33.19
CA LYS A 622 -48.54 12.00 33.16
C LYS A 622 -49.60 11.11 33.81
N GLN A 623 -49.60 9.80 33.55
CA GLN A 623 -50.54 8.86 34.18
C GLN A 623 -50.36 8.81 35.70
N LEU A 624 -49.12 8.79 36.19
CA LEU A 624 -48.83 8.80 37.62
C LEU A 624 -49.14 10.14 38.30
N LEU A 625 -49.03 11.26 37.59
CA LEU A 625 -49.45 12.57 38.10
C LEU A 625 -50.97 12.74 38.16
N LYS A 626 -51.72 12.15 37.20
CA LYS A 626 -53.19 12.20 37.16
C LYS A 626 -53.87 11.18 38.08
N ALA A 627 -53.15 10.15 38.53
CA ALA A 627 -53.73 9.10 39.38
C ALA A 627 -54.20 9.65 40.74
N GLU A 628 -55.42 9.27 41.13
CA GLU A 628 -55.94 9.49 42.49
C GLU A 628 -55.17 8.60 43.50
N PRO A 629 -55.13 8.97 44.80
CA PRO A 629 -54.38 8.22 45.82
C PRO A 629 -54.69 6.72 45.87
N ASP A 630 -55.96 6.35 45.62
CA ASP A 630 -56.42 4.96 45.63
C ASP A 630 -56.00 4.16 44.36
N GLU A 631 -55.81 4.84 43.23
CA GLU A 631 -55.41 4.25 41.95
C GLU A 631 -53.90 4.30 41.72
N PHE A 632 -53.17 5.07 42.53
CA PHE A 632 -51.74 5.28 42.39
C PHE A 632 -50.92 3.98 42.58
N ARG A 633 -51.24 3.18 43.60
CA ARG A 633 -50.52 1.93 43.92
C ARG A 633 -50.53 0.89 42.77
N PRO A 634 -51.69 0.53 42.17
CA PRO A 634 -51.72 -0.43 41.07
C PRO A 634 -51.03 0.10 39.81
N LEU A 635 -51.11 1.40 39.53
CA LEU A 635 -50.42 2.03 38.39
C LEU A 635 -48.90 2.08 38.60
N ALA A 636 -48.44 2.46 39.79
CA ALA A 636 -47.03 2.49 40.17
C ALA A 636 -46.34 1.12 40.00
N SER A 637 -47.05 0.02 40.25
CA SER A 637 -46.52 -1.34 40.11
C SER A 637 -46.18 -1.76 38.66
N ARG A 638 -46.73 -1.06 37.66
CA ARG A 638 -46.54 -1.35 36.23
C ARG A 638 -45.50 -0.46 35.56
N MET A 639 -44.97 0.52 36.28
CA MET A 639 -44.05 1.56 35.78
C MET A 639 -42.65 1.41 36.37
N PRO A 640 -41.62 2.08 35.81
CA PRO A 640 -40.26 2.05 36.37
C PRO A 640 -40.23 2.51 37.84
N GLN A 641 -39.66 1.68 38.73
CA GLN A 641 -39.68 1.91 40.18
C GLN A 641 -39.08 3.26 40.61
N ARG A 642 -38.01 3.71 39.92
CA ARG A 642 -37.39 5.02 40.17
C ARG A 642 -38.41 6.16 39.98
N LEU A 643 -39.20 6.08 38.92
CA LEU A 643 -40.16 7.11 38.53
C LEU A 643 -41.36 7.13 39.49
N ALA A 644 -41.90 5.95 39.84
CA ALA A 644 -42.99 5.82 40.81
C ALA A 644 -42.61 6.32 42.22
N ASN A 645 -41.41 5.99 42.70
CA ASN A 645 -40.92 6.40 44.02
C ASN A 645 -40.75 7.91 44.15
N VAL A 646 -40.16 8.55 43.14
CA VAL A 646 -39.95 9.99 43.16
C VAL A 646 -41.28 10.73 43.03
N ILE A 647 -42.22 10.30 42.17
CA ILE A 647 -43.54 10.93 42.04
C ILE A 647 -44.39 10.77 43.30
N SER A 648 -44.31 9.61 43.98
CA SER A 648 -44.94 9.40 45.29
C SER A 648 -44.42 10.39 46.34
N GLN A 649 -43.09 10.56 46.41
CA GLN A 649 -42.45 11.51 47.33
C GLN A 649 -42.83 12.97 46.98
N MET A 650 -42.81 13.34 45.70
CA MET A 650 -43.17 14.69 45.25
C MET A 650 -44.62 15.06 45.60
N ARG A 651 -45.56 14.11 45.53
CA ARG A 651 -47.00 14.33 45.80
C ARG A 651 -47.40 14.03 47.25
N ASN A 652 -46.49 13.58 48.10
CA ASN A 652 -46.77 13.08 49.46
C ASN A 652 -47.85 11.97 49.51
N ILE A 653 -47.82 11.01 48.57
CA ILE A 653 -48.76 9.87 48.49
C ILE A 653 -48.04 8.59 48.95
N GLU A 654 -48.65 7.81 49.86
CA GLU A 654 -48.08 6.54 50.31
C GLU A 654 -48.16 5.44 49.24
N LEU A 655 -47.00 4.93 48.81
CA LEU A 655 -46.85 3.78 47.91
C LEU A 655 -47.46 2.48 48.44
#